data_AF-A0A1G1W895-F1
#
_entry.id   AF-A0A1G1W895-F1
#
_cell.length_a   1.000
_cell.length_b   1.000
_cell.length_c   1.000
_cell.angle_alpha   90.00
_cell.angle_beta   90.00
_cell.angle_gamma   90.00
#
_symmetry.space_group_name_H-M   'P 1'
#
loop_
_entity.id
_entity.type
_entity.pdbx_description
1 polymer ?
#
loop_
_entity_poly.entity_id
_entity_poly.type
_entity_poly.pdbx_seq_one_letter_code
_entity_poly.pdbx_strand_id
1 'polypeptide(L)'
;MKKLVLIDGHAVFHRAYHALPPLTTSKGELVNAVFGFTSMLLRAIADIKPDYIAVAFDTSEPTFRHQEYTAYKAQRIVAPEELHEQMPRAKEVVEALNIPIFELAGYEADDIIGTLVTQSAKFNPPTGRVGTRNDLEVIIVTGDRDTLQLIRPGVKVYSPGKSFSDVVYFDQKIVKEKYGLEPAQLIDFKALAGDQSDNIPGVRGIGEVTAKKLLQGFESLENIYKNLNKIPEKTRNLLAKDAEVAALSKKLATIDVQTPVKLDLAKCVLKDYDQKAAEELFLELEFRSLIPKLPGFSKSKVADNPAGQGTLFEKQKEEETGRSDDLEKVLREMENYGVLIDTKKLSSLAKEIDGKLSSLEKEIYKHVGHEFNLNSPKQLSTVLYDELNLTPERSTRIKTHKSTDEATLSTMVEAHPVIEPILQYRELFKLKSTYVDALPNQIGQDGRIHTHYHTDITRTGRLSSKDPNLQNIPARSELGEKVRSAFIAPSGCLLLSGDYNQIELRVMAHISGDEALKKVFEEGQDIHTEAAEAVLGKKHGEVTKEDRRIAKIVNFGIMYGISPYGLATQLKIEPAAAKEIIDRYFERFPGVREWVGAILREAYEKGFVETLGGFKRYVLELRSSNQTVRRLGERVAVNSPIQGTAADIIKKAMVNISKQLAPARQASPGEVGGESRKQTKMILQVHDELVFEVPEGELKEVTPIIKDCMENCFPLSIPLVVELKVGKNWGEMKPVEV
;
A
#
# COMPACT_ATOMS: atom_id res chain seq x y z
N MET A 1 -11.16 -20.73 -26.33
CA MET A 1 -9.85 -20.24 -26.79
C MET A 1 -8.82 -20.84 -25.87
N LYS A 2 -7.84 -21.56 -26.40
CA LYS A 2 -6.75 -22.08 -25.58
C LYS A 2 -5.76 -20.95 -25.29
N LYS A 3 -5.04 -21.02 -24.17
CA LYS A 3 -4.08 -19.98 -23.77
C LYS A 3 -2.65 -20.53 -23.71
N LEU A 4 -1.74 -19.87 -24.40
CA LEU A 4 -0.29 -20.06 -24.26
C LEU A 4 0.29 -18.92 -23.42
N VAL A 5 0.90 -19.25 -22.28
CA VAL A 5 1.64 -18.31 -21.44
C VAL A 5 3.13 -18.45 -21.72
N LEU A 6 3.78 -17.34 -22.06
CA LEU A 6 5.23 -17.26 -22.26
C LEU A 6 5.80 -16.36 -21.18
N ILE A 7 6.67 -16.88 -20.33
CA ILE A 7 7.22 -16.16 -19.20
C ILE A 7 8.65 -15.75 -19.51
N ASP A 8 8.93 -14.47 -19.33
CA ASP A 8 10.29 -13.95 -19.26
C ASP A 8 10.84 -14.27 -17.88
N GLY A 9 11.54 -15.39 -17.79
CA GLY A 9 12.08 -15.92 -16.55
C GLY A 9 13.07 -14.95 -15.92
N HIS A 10 13.92 -14.32 -16.75
CA HIS A 10 14.98 -13.45 -16.27
C HIS A 10 14.43 -12.14 -15.69
N ALA A 11 13.50 -11.47 -16.38
CA ALA A 11 12.90 -10.24 -15.86
C ALA A 11 12.00 -10.48 -14.63
N VAL A 12 11.24 -11.58 -14.60
CA VAL A 12 10.41 -11.93 -13.44
C VAL A 12 11.28 -12.25 -12.23
N PHE A 13 12.37 -12.99 -12.42
CA PHE A 13 13.31 -13.35 -11.36
C PHE A 13 14.03 -12.14 -10.77
N HIS A 14 14.55 -11.25 -11.63
CA HIS A 14 15.21 -10.02 -11.18
C HIS A 14 14.26 -9.08 -10.44
N ARG A 15 12.98 -9.03 -10.85
CA ARG A 15 11.95 -8.30 -10.12
C ARG A 15 11.65 -8.93 -8.76
N ALA A 16 11.59 -10.25 -8.68
CA ALA A 16 11.35 -10.97 -7.44
C ALA A 16 12.43 -10.67 -6.38
N TYR A 17 13.69 -10.67 -6.79
CA TYR A 17 14.82 -10.36 -5.90
C TYR A 17 14.73 -8.97 -5.27
N HIS A 18 14.38 -7.95 -6.04
CA HIS A 18 14.25 -6.59 -5.51
C HIS A 18 12.95 -6.34 -4.72
N ALA A 19 11.94 -7.20 -4.91
CA ALA A 19 10.66 -7.06 -4.24
C ALA A 19 10.64 -7.67 -2.83
N LEU A 20 11.52 -8.65 -2.56
CA LEU A 20 11.57 -9.37 -1.29
C LEU A 20 12.90 -9.15 -0.58
N PRO A 21 12.89 -9.02 0.77
CA PRO A 21 14.14 -9.02 1.53
C PRO A 21 14.88 -10.36 1.37
N PRO A 22 16.18 -10.44 1.71
CA PRO A 22 16.90 -11.70 1.78
C PRO A 22 16.16 -12.72 2.65
N LEU A 23 15.94 -13.92 2.11
CA LEU A 23 15.28 -15.05 2.77
C LEU A 23 16.22 -16.24 2.66
N THR A 24 16.52 -16.90 3.77
CA THR A 24 17.43 -18.05 3.79
C THR A 24 16.72 -19.29 4.31
N THR A 25 17.04 -20.46 3.77
CA THR A 25 16.56 -21.74 4.31
C THR A 25 17.24 -22.06 5.64
N SER A 26 16.76 -23.07 6.35
CA SER A 26 17.41 -23.61 7.56
C SER A 26 18.88 -23.96 7.32
N LYS A 27 19.23 -24.42 6.11
CA LYS A 27 20.58 -24.77 5.65
C LYS A 27 21.45 -23.55 5.28
N GLY A 28 20.91 -22.33 5.34
CA GLY A 28 21.63 -21.09 5.02
C GLY A 28 21.65 -20.74 3.53
N GLU A 29 20.87 -21.44 2.70
CA GLU A 29 20.76 -21.13 1.26
C GLU A 29 19.85 -19.92 1.04
N LEU A 30 20.35 -18.90 0.34
CA LEU A 30 19.56 -17.71 0.00
C LEU A 30 18.54 -18.07 -1.10
N VAL A 31 17.26 -17.77 -0.89
CA VAL A 31 16.16 -18.22 -1.76
C VAL A 31 15.07 -17.16 -1.96
N ASN A 32 15.31 -15.88 -1.62
CA ASN A 32 14.31 -14.83 -1.78
C ASN A 32 13.88 -14.61 -3.24
N ALA A 33 14.83 -14.60 -4.18
CA ALA A 33 14.52 -14.45 -5.60
C ALA A 33 13.72 -15.65 -6.10
N VAL A 34 14.11 -16.86 -5.70
CA VAL A 34 13.45 -18.12 -6.06
C VAL A 34 12.02 -18.15 -5.52
N PHE A 35 11.82 -17.78 -4.25
CA PHE A 35 10.49 -17.73 -3.62
C PHE A 35 9.57 -16.73 -4.31
N GLY A 36 10.07 -15.52 -4.58
CA GLY A 36 9.30 -14.48 -5.26
C GLY A 36 8.96 -14.87 -6.70
N PHE A 37 9.93 -15.42 -7.45
CA PHE A 37 9.73 -15.93 -8.80
C PHE A 37 8.66 -17.03 -8.82
N THR A 38 8.78 -18.03 -7.94
CA THR A 38 7.83 -19.14 -7.82
C THR A 38 6.43 -18.64 -7.46
N SER A 39 6.34 -17.69 -6.53
CA SER A 39 5.07 -17.06 -6.14
C SER A 39 4.40 -16.35 -7.33
N MET A 40 5.17 -15.63 -8.14
CA MET A 40 4.67 -14.93 -9.33
C MET A 40 4.28 -15.89 -10.44
N LEU A 41 5.07 -16.95 -10.67
CA LEU A 41 4.77 -18.03 -11.62
C LEU A 41 3.44 -18.72 -11.29
N LEU A 42 3.28 -19.19 -10.05
CA LEU A 42 2.06 -19.88 -9.60
C LEU A 42 0.85 -18.95 -9.62
N ARG A 43 1.04 -17.68 -9.29
CA ARG A 43 -0.03 -16.68 -9.41
C ARG A 43 -0.42 -16.45 -10.86
N ALA A 44 0.52 -16.28 -11.79
CA ALA A 44 0.22 -16.13 -13.21
C ALA A 44 -0.55 -17.35 -13.73
N ILE A 45 -0.16 -18.56 -13.31
CA ILE A 45 -0.90 -19.79 -13.62
C ILE A 45 -2.33 -19.74 -13.07
N ALA A 46 -2.52 -19.34 -11.81
CA ALA A 46 -3.83 -19.26 -11.17
C ALA A 46 -4.76 -18.20 -11.79
N ASP A 47 -4.21 -17.02 -12.10
CA ASP A 47 -4.94 -15.88 -12.67
C ASP A 47 -5.32 -16.14 -14.14
N ILE A 48 -4.37 -16.63 -14.94
CA ILE A 48 -4.53 -16.78 -16.38
C ILE A 48 -5.23 -18.10 -16.74
N LYS A 49 -4.96 -19.16 -15.96
CA LYS A 49 -5.37 -20.55 -16.20
C LYS A 49 -4.94 -21.03 -17.59
N PRO A 50 -3.63 -21.13 -17.86
CA PRO A 50 -3.14 -21.48 -19.18
C PRO A 50 -3.34 -22.95 -19.52
N ASP A 51 -3.54 -23.23 -20.82
CA ASP A 51 -3.49 -24.58 -21.36
C ASP A 51 -2.03 -24.99 -21.66
N TYR A 52 -1.24 -24.02 -22.10
CA TYR A 52 0.16 -24.18 -22.45
C TYR A 52 1.03 -23.12 -21.75
N ILE A 53 2.23 -23.49 -21.32
CA ILE A 53 3.17 -22.62 -20.64
C ILE A 53 4.62 -22.92 -21.06
N ALA A 54 5.45 -21.90 -21.14
CA ALA A 54 6.90 -22.02 -21.32
C ALA A 54 7.61 -20.83 -20.66
N VAL A 55 8.88 -21.02 -20.29
CA VAL A 55 9.74 -19.98 -19.71
C VAL A 55 10.97 -19.78 -20.58
N ALA A 56 11.34 -18.54 -20.84
CA ALA A 56 12.60 -18.19 -21.49
C ALA A 56 13.55 -17.52 -20.49
N PHE A 57 14.84 -17.83 -20.57
CA PHE A 57 15.88 -17.15 -19.76
C PHE A 57 16.99 -16.63 -20.67
N ASP A 58 17.63 -15.55 -20.23
CA ASP A 58 18.87 -15.06 -20.84
C ASP A 58 20.03 -16.02 -20.55
N THR A 59 21.02 -16.02 -21.45
CA THR A 59 22.32 -16.67 -21.23
C THR A 59 23.41 -15.62 -21.02
N SER A 60 24.58 -16.02 -20.55
CA SER A 60 25.67 -15.09 -20.24
C SER A 60 26.48 -14.63 -21.46
N GLU A 61 26.30 -15.30 -22.60
CA GLU A 61 27.03 -15.00 -23.82
C GLU A 61 26.60 -13.65 -24.44
N PRO A 62 27.56 -12.88 -25.00
CA PRO A 62 27.23 -11.62 -25.66
C PRO A 62 26.26 -11.81 -26.83
N THR A 63 25.15 -11.09 -26.79
CA THR A 63 24.15 -11.10 -27.86
C THR A 63 24.62 -10.33 -29.09
N PHE A 64 23.91 -10.47 -30.21
CA PHE A 64 24.20 -9.68 -31.43
C PHE A 64 24.19 -8.16 -31.15
N ARG A 65 23.38 -7.68 -30.20
CA ARG A 65 23.35 -6.26 -29.78
C ARG A 65 24.67 -5.81 -29.16
N HIS A 66 25.30 -6.65 -28.33
CA HIS A 66 26.60 -6.36 -27.72
C HIS A 66 27.73 -6.35 -28.75
N GLN A 67 27.64 -7.21 -29.77
CA GLN A 67 28.60 -7.27 -30.86
C GLN A 67 28.49 -6.06 -31.79
N GLU A 68 27.28 -5.59 -32.06
CA GLU A 68 27.02 -4.44 -32.94
C GLU A 68 27.19 -3.08 -32.25
N TYR A 69 26.94 -2.99 -30.94
CA TYR A 69 27.10 -1.75 -30.18
C TYR A 69 27.67 -2.02 -28.78
N THR A 70 28.98 -1.81 -28.63
CA THR A 70 29.73 -2.12 -27.40
C THR A 70 29.26 -1.37 -26.15
N ALA A 71 28.55 -0.25 -26.30
CA ALA A 71 28.00 0.51 -25.19
C ALA A 71 26.59 0.03 -24.77
N TYR A 72 25.98 -0.92 -25.49
CA TYR A 72 24.69 -1.52 -25.12
C TYR A 72 24.75 -2.13 -23.73
N LYS A 73 23.82 -1.75 -22.84
CA LYS A 73 23.76 -2.16 -21.41
C LYS A 73 25.06 -1.95 -20.61
N ALA A 74 26.08 -1.25 -21.14
CA ALA A 74 27.40 -1.10 -20.51
C ALA A 74 27.37 -0.29 -19.20
N GLN A 75 26.35 0.56 -19.01
CA GLN A 75 26.13 1.34 -17.79
C GLN A 75 25.23 0.64 -16.77
N ARG A 76 24.77 -0.59 -17.07
CA ARG A 76 23.93 -1.36 -16.16
C ARG A 76 24.79 -1.84 -15.01
N ILE A 77 24.32 -1.59 -13.78
CA ILE A 77 24.96 -2.10 -12.58
C ILE A 77 24.97 -3.62 -12.68
N VAL A 78 26.15 -4.23 -12.55
CA VAL A 78 26.30 -5.69 -12.54
C VAL A 78 25.43 -6.24 -11.42
N ALA A 79 24.59 -7.23 -11.75
CA ALA A 79 23.69 -7.79 -10.76
C ALA A 79 24.52 -8.47 -9.63
N PRO A 80 24.04 -8.43 -8.37
CA PRO A 80 24.76 -9.04 -7.25
C PRO A 80 25.03 -10.53 -7.49
N GLU A 81 26.19 -11.02 -7.06
CA GLU A 81 26.57 -12.44 -7.17
C GLU A 81 25.51 -13.36 -6.53
N GLU A 82 24.98 -12.94 -5.39
CA GLU A 82 23.87 -13.55 -4.64
C GLU A 82 22.58 -13.77 -5.48
N LEU A 83 22.34 -12.94 -6.51
CA LEU A 83 21.21 -13.12 -7.43
C LEU A 83 21.51 -14.23 -8.44
N HIS A 84 22.72 -14.25 -8.99
CA HIS A 84 23.14 -15.23 -9.99
C HIS A 84 23.18 -16.64 -9.40
N GLU A 85 23.62 -16.79 -8.15
CA GLU A 85 23.65 -18.07 -7.42
C GLU A 85 22.26 -18.69 -7.24
N GLN A 86 21.20 -17.87 -7.19
CA GLN A 86 19.82 -18.33 -7.00
C GLN A 86 19.14 -18.77 -8.30
N MET A 87 19.65 -18.36 -9.48
CA MET A 87 19.00 -18.64 -10.77
C MET A 87 18.86 -20.14 -11.08
N PRO A 88 19.85 -21.01 -10.82
CA PRO A 88 19.70 -22.45 -11.04
C PRO A 88 18.51 -23.04 -10.30
N ARG A 89 18.26 -22.63 -9.06
CA ARG A 89 17.09 -23.09 -8.27
C ARG A 89 15.76 -22.63 -8.86
N ALA A 90 15.70 -21.46 -9.49
CA ALA A 90 14.50 -21.05 -10.23
C ALA A 90 14.24 -21.97 -11.43
N LYS A 91 15.28 -22.41 -12.14
CA LYS A 91 15.15 -23.37 -13.25
C LYS A 91 14.70 -24.74 -12.75
N GLU A 92 15.25 -25.22 -11.63
CA GLU A 92 14.80 -26.47 -10.98
C GLU A 92 13.30 -26.43 -10.66
N VAL A 93 12.77 -25.30 -10.18
CA VAL A 93 11.32 -25.13 -9.96
C VAL A 93 10.53 -25.23 -11.26
N VAL A 94 11.01 -24.61 -12.34
CA VAL A 94 10.35 -24.66 -13.66
C VAL A 94 10.35 -26.09 -14.22
N GLU A 95 11.47 -26.80 -14.09
CA GLU A 95 11.64 -28.20 -14.49
C GLU A 95 10.77 -29.15 -13.66
N ALA A 96 10.67 -28.94 -12.34
CA ALA A 96 9.82 -29.75 -11.46
C ALA A 96 8.32 -29.62 -11.80
N LEU A 97 7.91 -28.48 -12.36
CA LEU A 97 6.56 -28.27 -12.90
C LEU A 97 6.40 -28.75 -14.35
N ASN A 98 7.41 -29.45 -14.89
CA ASN A 98 7.52 -29.88 -16.29
C ASN A 98 7.21 -28.77 -17.30
N ILE A 99 7.65 -27.54 -16.99
CA ILE A 99 7.47 -26.39 -17.88
C ILE A 99 8.72 -26.29 -18.78
N PRO A 100 8.58 -26.29 -20.12
CA PRO A 100 9.73 -26.16 -21.01
C PRO A 100 10.49 -24.84 -20.80
N ILE A 101 11.81 -24.98 -20.63
CA ILE A 101 12.77 -23.88 -20.61
C ILE A 101 13.34 -23.67 -22.01
N PHE A 102 13.35 -22.42 -22.47
CA PHE A 102 14.01 -21.99 -23.71
C PHE A 102 15.17 -21.06 -23.40
N GLU A 103 16.37 -21.46 -23.80
CA GLU A 103 17.62 -20.70 -23.66
C GLU A 103 18.44 -20.88 -24.92
N LEU A 104 19.06 -19.80 -25.39
CA LEU A 104 19.85 -19.84 -26.61
C LEU A 104 20.97 -18.80 -26.56
N ALA A 105 22.22 -19.27 -26.63
CA ALA A 105 23.38 -18.41 -26.65
C ALA A 105 23.32 -17.38 -27.78
N GLY A 106 23.64 -16.12 -27.45
CA GLY A 106 23.65 -15.01 -28.40
C GLY A 106 22.31 -14.29 -28.57
N TYR A 107 21.26 -14.73 -27.88
CA TYR A 107 19.91 -14.13 -27.92
C TYR A 107 19.38 -13.86 -26.51
N GLU A 108 18.55 -12.82 -26.37
CA GLU A 108 17.89 -12.51 -25.10
C GLU A 108 16.57 -13.31 -24.98
N ALA A 109 16.07 -13.48 -23.75
CA ALA A 109 14.78 -14.13 -23.47
C ALA A 109 13.63 -13.46 -24.25
N ASP A 110 13.71 -12.14 -24.43
CA ASP A 110 12.75 -11.37 -25.23
C ASP A 110 12.73 -11.79 -26.71
N ASP A 111 13.88 -12.10 -27.30
CA ASP A 111 14.01 -12.57 -28.70
C ASP A 111 13.43 -13.98 -28.86
N ILE A 112 13.71 -14.84 -27.88
CA ILE A 112 13.11 -16.18 -27.81
C ILE A 112 11.59 -16.06 -27.72
N ILE A 113 11.07 -15.24 -26.79
CA ILE A 113 9.63 -14.99 -26.64
C ILE A 113 9.05 -14.42 -27.93
N GLY A 114 9.66 -13.41 -28.54
CA GLY A 114 9.22 -12.82 -29.81
C GLY A 114 9.08 -13.86 -30.92
N THR A 115 10.03 -14.79 -30.99
CA THR A 115 9.99 -15.91 -31.93
C THR A 115 8.84 -16.88 -31.63
N LEU A 116 8.65 -17.28 -30.37
CA LEU A 116 7.55 -18.17 -29.96
C LEU A 116 6.17 -17.54 -30.19
N VAL A 117 6.01 -16.24 -29.93
CA VAL A 117 4.80 -15.46 -30.22
C VAL A 117 4.53 -15.37 -31.73
N THR A 118 5.58 -15.40 -32.55
CA THR A 118 5.45 -15.40 -34.02
C THR A 118 5.08 -16.78 -34.54
N GLN A 119 5.71 -17.82 -34.03
CA GLN A 119 5.39 -19.21 -34.40
C GLN A 119 4.00 -19.64 -33.93
N SER A 120 3.46 -19.05 -32.86
CA SER A 120 2.11 -19.37 -32.37
C SER A 120 1.00 -18.92 -33.34
N ALA A 121 1.29 -17.96 -34.24
CA ALA A 121 0.33 -17.47 -35.23
C ALA A 121 -0.16 -18.58 -36.18
N LYS A 122 0.63 -19.64 -36.39
CA LYS A 122 0.21 -20.81 -37.21
C LYS A 122 -1.00 -21.56 -36.64
N PHE A 123 -1.30 -21.35 -35.35
CA PHE A 123 -2.46 -21.93 -34.67
C PHE A 123 -3.69 -21.03 -34.69
N ASN A 124 -3.59 -19.84 -35.32
CA ASN A 124 -4.67 -18.88 -35.50
C ASN A 124 -4.96 -18.72 -37.01
N PRO A 125 -6.08 -19.23 -37.55
CA PRO A 125 -6.38 -19.10 -38.97
C PRO A 125 -6.55 -17.62 -39.37
N PRO A 126 -6.09 -17.20 -40.57
CA PRO A 126 -6.06 -15.80 -41.01
C PRO A 126 -7.44 -15.20 -41.34
N THR A 127 -8.55 -15.83 -40.92
CA THR A 127 -9.92 -15.46 -41.32
C THR A 127 -10.52 -14.29 -40.55
N GLY A 128 -9.74 -13.56 -39.73
CA GLY A 128 -10.17 -12.30 -39.08
C GLY A 128 -11.28 -12.43 -38.03
N ARG A 129 -11.75 -13.65 -37.74
CA ARG A 129 -12.72 -13.94 -36.67
C ARG A 129 -11.98 -14.48 -35.45
N VAL A 130 -11.49 -13.58 -34.61
CA VAL A 130 -10.93 -13.93 -33.29
C VAL A 130 -12.09 -14.37 -32.39
N GLY A 131 -12.03 -15.59 -31.83
CA GLY A 131 -12.99 -16.04 -30.82
C GLY A 131 -13.61 -17.43 -31.05
N THR A 132 -13.08 -18.24 -31.97
CA THR A 132 -13.54 -19.62 -32.12
C THR A 132 -12.89 -20.55 -31.08
N ARG A 133 -13.45 -21.76 -30.86
CA ARG A 133 -12.90 -22.73 -29.89
C ARG A 133 -11.46 -23.18 -30.20
N ASN A 134 -10.99 -23.01 -31.44
CA ASN A 134 -9.69 -23.48 -31.92
C ASN A 134 -8.57 -22.43 -31.89
N ASP A 135 -8.87 -21.17 -31.57
CA ASP A 135 -7.86 -20.10 -31.56
C ASP A 135 -6.99 -20.18 -30.29
N LEU A 136 -5.72 -19.77 -30.42
CA LEU A 136 -4.71 -19.69 -29.38
C LEU A 136 -4.45 -18.22 -28.99
N GLU A 137 -4.80 -17.86 -27.75
CA GLU A 137 -4.43 -16.57 -27.14
C GLU A 137 -3.05 -16.68 -26.51
N VAL A 138 -2.15 -15.73 -26.81
CA VAL A 138 -0.81 -15.68 -26.21
C VAL A 138 -0.74 -14.59 -25.16
N ILE A 139 -0.25 -14.93 -23.97
CA ILE A 139 -0.07 -13.99 -22.87
C ILE A 139 1.40 -14.04 -22.44
N ILE A 140 2.11 -12.93 -22.65
CA ILE A 140 3.51 -12.78 -22.26
C ILE A 140 3.53 -12.27 -20.82
N VAL A 141 4.17 -12.98 -19.90
CA VAL A 141 4.35 -12.58 -18.51
C VAL A 141 5.77 -12.03 -18.36
N THR A 142 5.90 -10.72 -18.21
CA THR A 142 7.21 -10.07 -18.04
C THR A 142 7.10 -8.80 -17.20
N GLY A 143 8.23 -8.40 -16.63
CA GLY A 143 8.40 -7.08 -16.04
C GLY A 143 8.87 -6.02 -17.04
N ASP A 144 9.40 -6.44 -18.18
CA ASP A 144 9.95 -5.59 -19.23
C ASP A 144 8.84 -5.00 -20.11
N ARG A 145 9.05 -3.77 -20.57
CA ARG A 145 8.12 -3.07 -21.46
C ARG A 145 8.48 -3.24 -22.93
N ASP A 146 9.59 -3.88 -23.25
CA ASP A 146 10.09 -4.01 -24.61
C ASP A 146 9.23 -4.99 -25.41
N THR A 147 8.72 -6.03 -24.75
CA THR A 147 7.74 -6.98 -25.29
C THR A 147 6.41 -6.34 -25.67
N LEU A 148 6.12 -5.10 -25.26
CA LEU A 148 4.92 -4.38 -25.72
C LEU A 148 4.91 -4.23 -27.24
N GLN A 149 6.07 -4.24 -27.92
CA GLN A 149 6.16 -4.21 -29.38
C GLN A 149 5.56 -5.46 -30.05
N LEU A 150 5.40 -6.57 -29.31
CA LEU A 150 4.84 -7.83 -29.80
C LEU A 150 3.31 -7.87 -29.76
N ILE A 151 2.66 -6.90 -29.11
CA ILE A 151 1.20 -6.84 -28.94
C ILE A 151 0.50 -6.68 -30.30
N ARG A 152 -0.41 -7.60 -30.58
CA ARG A 152 -1.24 -7.69 -31.79
C ARG A 152 -2.52 -8.46 -31.46
N PRO A 153 -3.53 -8.54 -32.36
CA PRO A 153 -4.74 -9.31 -32.08
C PRO A 153 -4.41 -10.74 -31.64
N GLY A 154 -4.90 -11.15 -30.46
CA GLY A 154 -4.61 -12.45 -29.84
C GLY A 154 -3.33 -12.53 -28.99
N VAL A 155 -2.57 -11.44 -28.87
CA VAL A 155 -1.36 -11.35 -28.02
C VAL A 155 -1.51 -10.23 -26.99
N LYS A 156 -1.29 -10.56 -25.71
CA LYS A 156 -1.35 -9.62 -24.58
C LYS A 156 -0.09 -9.72 -23.72
N VAL A 157 0.22 -8.67 -22.98
CA VAL A 157 1.28 -8.69 -21.97
C VAL A 157 0.67 -8.59 -20.58
N TYR A 158 0.98 -9.54 -19.71
CA TYR A 158 0.68 -9.55 -18.28
C TYR A 158 1.91 -9.01 -17.55
N SER A 159 1.80 -7.83 -16.93
CA SER A 159 2.87 -7.26 -16.11
C SER A 159 2.40 -7.08 -14.66
N PRO A 160 3.23 -7.47 -13.67
CA PRO A 160 3.05 -7.06 -12.29
C PRO A 160 3.01 -5.52 -12.17
N GLY A 161 2.16 -5.00 -11.27
CA GLY A 161 1.91 -3.59 -11.00
C GLY A 161 2.90 -2.97 -10.00
N LYS A 162 2.51 -1.87 -9.34
CA LYS A 162 3.37 -1.15 -8.37
C LYS A 162 3.54 -1.87 -7.03
N SER A 163 2.56 -2.69 -6.65
CA SER A 163 2.59 -3.60 -5.51
C SER A 163 2.77 -5.03 -6.00
N PHE A 164 3.34 -5.91 -5.17
CA PHE A 164 3.42 -7.36 -5.41
C PHE A 164 2.01 -7.98 -5.66
N SER A 165 0.95 -7.30 -5.20
CA SER A 165 -0.46 -7.68 -5.35
C SER A 165 -1.16 -7.15 -6.61
N ASP A 166 -0.61 -6.16 -7.32
CA ASP A 166 -1.29 -5.52 -8.44
C ASP A 166 -0.84 -6.14 -9.77
N VAL A 167 -1.74 -6.22 -10.76
CA VAL A 167 -1.45 -6.78 -12.09
C VAL A 167 -2.06 -5.87 -13.15
N VAL A 168 -1.34 -5.67 -14.27
CA VAL A 168 -1.81 -4.89 -15.41
C VAL A 168 -1.70 -5.74 -16.68
N TYR A 169 -2.81 -5.86 -17.40
CA TYR A 169 -2.83 -6.41 -18.75
C TYR A 169 -2.62 -5.27 -19.76
N PHE A 170 -1.72 -5.45 -20.70
CA PHE A 170 -1.53 -4.57 -21.85
C PHE A 170 -2.07 -5.26 -23.11
N ASP A 171 -2.99 -4.59 -23.78
CA ASP A 171 -3.44 -4.87 -25.13
C ASP A 171 -3.20 -3.63 -26.03
N GLN A 172 -3.57 -3.71 -27.31
CA GLN A 172 -3.36 -2.60 -28.25
C GLN A 172 -4.01 -1.30 -27.77
N LYS A 173 -5.20 -1.39 -27.18
CA LYS A 173 -5.95 -0.23 -26.69
C LYS A 173 -5.23 0.44 -25.52
N ILE A 174 -4.78 -0.36 -24.54
CA ILE A 174 -4.08 0.15 -23.35
C ILE A 174 -2.72 0.74 -23.73
N VAL A 175 -1.99 0.13 -24.68
CA VAL A 175 -0.74 0.70 -25.20
C VAL A 175 -1.02 2.06 -25.85
N LYS A 176 -2.01 2.15 -26.73
CA LYS A 176 -2.38 3.39 -27.40
C LYS A 176 -2.81 4.49 -26.41
N GLU A 177 -3.65 4.16 -25.43
CA GLU A 177 -4.08 5.10 -24.39
C GLU A 177 -2.93 5.60 -23.53
N LYS A 178 -1.97 4.73 -23.21
CA LYS A 178 -0.85 5.06 -22.31
C LYS A 178 0.30 5.80 -23.00
N TYR A 179 0.65 5.38 -24.22
CA TYR A 179 1.82 5.89 -24.93
C TYR A 179 1.46 6.90 -26.02
N GLY A 180 0.21 6.92 -26.49
CA GLY A 180 -0.24 7.72 -27.63
C GLY A 180 0.25 7.17 -28.98
N LEU A 181 0.74 5.93 -29.00
CA LEU A 181 1.38 5.24 -30.12
C LEU A 181 0.89 3.79 -30.18
N GLU A 182 0.86 3.22 -31.38
CA GLU A 182 0.60 1.79 -31.59
C GLU A 182 1.81 0.94 -31.14
N PRO A 183 1.62 -0.33 -30.74
CA PRO A 183 2.70 -1.24 -30.34
C PRO A 183 3.92 -1.25 -31.27
N ALA A 184 3.69 -1.34 -32.59
CA ALA A 184 4.76 -1.37 -33.58
C ALA A 184 5.60 -0.07 -33.63
N GLN A 185 5.02 1.06 -33.20
CA GLN A 185 5.69 2.36 -33.20
C GLN A 185 6.59 2.56 -31.97
N LEU A 186 6.52 1.68 -30.96
CA LEU A 186 7.37 1.79 -29.76
C LEU A 186 8.85 1.61 -30.10
N ILE A 187 9.15 0.78 -31.11
CA ILE A 187 10.51 0.57 -31.63
C ILE A 187 11.03 1.88 -32.23
N ASP A 188 10.24 2.48 -33.11
CA ASP A 188 10.60 3.75 -33.77
C ASP A 188 10.69 4.90 -32.76
N PHE A 189 9.89 4.86 -31.70
CA PHE A 189 9.95 5.82 -30.61
C PHE A 189 11.29 5.73 -29.88
N LYS A 190 11.74 4.52 -29.51
CA LYS A 190 13.07 4.31 -28.91
C LYS A 190 14.19 4.70 -29.87
N ALA A 191 14.05 4.41 -31.17
CA ALA A 191 15.03 4.80 -32.18
C ALA A 191 15.24 6.33 -32.26
N LEU A 192 14.17 7.09 -32.08
CA LEU A 192 14.20 8.55 -32.13
C LEU A 192 14.62 9.18 -30.79
N ALA A 193 14.02 8.76 -29.69
CA ALA A 193 14.20 9.37 -28.37
C ALA A 193 15.39 8.80 -27.58
N GLY A 194 15.88 7.62 -27.94
CA GLY A 194 16.84 6.83 -27.18
C GLY A 194 16.20 6.08 -26.01
N ASP A 195 16.98 5.19 -25.40
CA ASP A 195 16.61 4.48 -24.17
C ASP A 195 17.79 4.47 -23.19
N GLN A 196 17.62 5.14 -22.05
CA GLN A 196 18.65 5.20 -21.03
C GLN A 196 18.83 3.86 -20.29
N SER A 197 17.80 3.03 -20.20
CA SER A 197 17.88 1.75 -19.46
C SER A 197 18.89 0.81 -20.12
N ASP A 198 18.80 0.67 -21.43
CA ASP A 198 19.66 -0.20 -22.24
C ASP A 198 20.82 0.54 -22.91
N ASN A 199 20.95 1.84 -22.62
CA ASN A 199 21.94 2.73 -23.24
C ASN A 199 21.83 2.78 -24.77
N ILE A 200 20.61 2.68 -25.32
CA ILE A 200 20.34 2.83 -26.75
C ILE A 200 20.36 4.33 -27.09
N PRO A 201 21.20 4.78 -28.04
CA PRO A 201 21.25 6.19 -28.41
C PRO A 201 19.97 6.63 -29.12
N GLY A 202 19.68 7.93 -29.12
CA GLY A 202 18.60 8.51 -29.90
C GLY A 202 19.13 9.60 -30.83
N VAL A 203 18.24 10.18 -31.65
CA VAL A 203 18.60 11.35 -32.47
C VAL A 203 18.82 12.54 -31.54
N ARG A 204 20.02 13.14 -31.59
CA ARG A 204 20.39 14.18 -30.63
C ARG A 204 19.50 15.40 -30.80
N GLY A 205 18.84 15.80 -29.72
CA GLY A 205 17.90 16.93 -29.70
C GLY A 205 16.45 16.56 -30.04
N ILE A 206 16.15 15.27 -30.29
CA ILE A 206 14.77 14.76 -30.37
C ILE A 206 14.45 14.03 -29.07
N GLY A 207 13.65 14.67 -28.21
CA GLY A 207 13.11 14.04 -27.01
C GLY A 207 11.75 13.36 -27.24
N GLU A 208 11.19 12.77 -26.17
CA GLU A 208 9.96 11.97 -26.24
C GLU A 208 8.78 12.68 -26.91
N VAL A 209 8.57 13.97 -26.63
CA VAL A 209 7.45 14.75 -27.16
C VAL A 209 7.55 14.90 -28.68
N THR A 210 8.75 15.21 -29.17
CA THR A 210 9.01 15.38 -30.59
C THR A 210 8.92 14.04 -31.32
N ALA A 211 9.49 12.97 -30.75
CA ALA A 211 9.40 11.63 -31.31
C ALA A 211 7.95 11.16 -31.47
N LYS A 212 7.11 11.33 -30.44
CA LYS A 212 5.67 11.00 -30.52
C LYS A 212 4.94 11.78 -31.60
N LYS A 213 5.17 13.10 -31.69
CA LYS A 213 4.53 13.94 -32.70
C LYS A 213 4.90 13.53 -34.12
N LEU A 214 6.17 13.17 -34.35
CA LEU A 214 6.63 12.67 -35.65
C LEU A 214 5.96 11.33 -36.00
N LEU A 215 5.91 10.38 -35.07
CA LEU A 215 5.31 9.07 -35.31
C LEU A 215 3.77 9.11 -35.44
N GLN A 216 3.10 10.04 -34.77
CA GLN A 216 1.67 10.27 -34.99
C GLN A 216 1.36 10.86 -36.37
N GLY A 217 2.29 11.64 -36.95
CA GLY A 217 2.10 12.26 -38.26
C GLY A 217 2.56 11.41 -39.45
N PHE A 218 3.60 10.58 -39.26
CA PHE A 218 4.26 9.82 -40.33
C PHE A 218 4.20 8.30 -40.14
N GLU A 219 3.66 7.81 -39.02
CA GLU A 219 3.47 6.41 -38.65
C GLU A 219 4.73 5.60 -38.35
N SER A 220 5.81 5.73 -39.13
CA SER A 220 7.04 4.94 -38.97
C SER A 220 8.31 5.75 -39.18
N LEU A 221 9.43 5.23 -38.68
CA LEU A 221 10.76 5.83 -38.90
C LEU A 221 11.08 5.97 -40.40
N GLU A 222 10.80 4.95 -41.20
CA GLU A 222 11.06 4.96 -42.64
C GLU A 222 10.24 6.05 -43.34
N ASN A 223 8.99 6.23 -42.93
CA ASN A 223 8.13 7.27 -43.50
C ASN A 223 8.60 8.68 -43.12
N ILE A 224 9.14 8.87 -41.91
CA ILE A 224 9.78 10.13 -41.49
C ILE A 224 10.94 10.46 -42.44
N TYR A 225 11.85 9.50 -42.67
CA TYR A 225 13.01 9.71 -43.54
C TYR A 225 12.65 9.86 -45.03
N LYS A 226 11.59 9.19 -45.51
CA LYS A 226 11.05 9.39 -46.87
C LYS A 226 10.41 10.77 -47.08
N ASN A 227 9.93 11.41 -46.01
CA ASN A 227 9.20 12.68 -46.06
C ASN A 227 9.92 13.81 -45.32
N LEU A 228 11.26 13.79 -45.25
CA LEU A 228 12.05 14.83 -44.58
C LEU A 228 11.72 16.25 -45.05
N ASN A 229 11.34 16.41 -46.32
CA ASN A 229 10.93 17.70 -46.90
C ASN A 229 9.67 18.32 -46.27
N LYS A 230 8.81 17.51 -45.63
CA LYS A 230 7.59 17.97 -44.93
C LYS A 230 7.80 18.31 -43.45
N ILE A 231 9.02 18.12 -42.94
CA ILE A 231 9.37 18.34 -41.54
C ILE A 231 10.05 19.72 -41.39
N PRO A 232 9.75 20.48 -40.31
CA PRO A 232 10.40 21.76 -40.06
C PRO A 232 11.92 21.68 -40.11
N GLU A 233 12.56 22.67 -40.75
CA GLU A 233 13.98 22.69 -41.07
C GLU A 233 14.90 22.32 -39.89
N LYS A 234 14.64 22.88 -38.70
CA LYS A 234 15.41 22.58 -37.49
C LYS A 234 15.38 21.09 -37.13
N THR A 235 14.20 20.44 -37.21
CA THR A 235 14.06 19.02 -36.87
C THR A 235 14.58 18.13 -37.98
N ARG A 236 14.36 18.52 -39.24
CA ARG A 236 14.90 17.85 -40.43
C ARG A 236 16.42 17.74 -40.37
N ASN A 237 17.11 18.81 -39.98
CA ASN A 237 18.57 18.83 -39.91
C ASN A 237 19.11 17.89 -38.81
N LEU A 238 18.40 17.77 -37.67
CA LEU A 238 18.76 16.81 -36.61
C LEU A 238 18.58 15.36 -37.09
N LEU A 239 17.43 15.05 -37.71
CA LEU A 239 17.14 13.73 -38.27
C LEU A 239 18.15 13.31 -39.33
N ALA A 240 18.50 14.22 -40.24
CA ALA A 240 19.45 13.95 -41.32
C ALA A 240 20.88 13.73 -40.79
N LYS A 241 21.29 14.45 -39.75
CA LYS A 241 22.62 14.34 -39.15
C LYS A 241 22.82 12.99 -38.46
N ASP A 242 21.81 12.51 -37.72
CA ASP A 242 21.91 11.29 -36.92
C ASP A 242 21.08 10.13 -37.52
N ALA A 243 20.94 10.09 -38.86
CA ALA A 243 20.13 9.08 -39.55
C ALA A 243 20.63 7.65 -39.32
N GLU A 244 21.95 7.46 -39.35
CA GLU A 244 22.58 6.15 -39.09
C GLU A 244 22.40 5.72 -37.63
N VAL A 245 22.43 6.68 -36.69
CA VAL A 245 22.17 6.41 -35.27
C VAL A 245 20.73 5.95 -35.08
N ALA A 246 19.75 6.64 -35.67
CA ALA A 246 18.35 6.22 -35.59
C ALA A 246 18.13 4.82 -36.18
N ALA A 247 18.78 4.50 -37.31
CA ALA A 247 18.70 3.17 -37.92
C ALA A 247 19.32 2.08 -37.02
N LEU A 248 20.50 2.35 -36.45
CA LEU A 248 21.15 1.45 -35.49
C LEU A 248 20.28 1.25 -34.25
N SER A 249 19.75 2.33 -33.66
CA SER A 249 18.91 2.27 -32.47
C SER A 249 17.61 1.53 -32.71
N LYS A 250 17.00 1.68 -33.90
CA LYS A 250 15.85 0.87 -34.31
C LYS A 250 16.20 -0.62 -34.32
N LYS A 251 17.35 -0.98 -34.89
CA LYS A 251 17.81 -2.37 -34.94
C LYS A 251 18.06 -2.93 -33.53
N LEU A 252 18.73 -2.18 -32.65
CA LEU A 252 18.99 -2.57 -31.27
C LEU A 252 17.70 -2.72 -30.45
N ALA A 253 16.71 -1.84 -30.63
CA ALA A 253 15.44 -1.89 -29.90
C ALA A 253 14.44 -2.94 -30.44
N THR A 254 14.67 -3.48 -31.64
CA THR A 254 13.78 -4.48 -32.25
C THR A 254 14.04 -5.85 -31.63
N ILE A 255 12.99 -6.51 -31.14
CA ILE A 255 13.05 -7.91 -30.72
C ILE A 255 13.20 -8.80 -31.96
N ASP A 256 14.19 -9.67 -31.97
CA ASP A 256 14.37 -10.67 -33.03
C ASP A 256 13.30 -11.75 -32.90
N VAL A 257 12.57 -12.01 -33.99
CA VAL A 257 11.49 -13.00 -34.05
C VAL A 257 11.85 -14.22 -34.89
N GLN A 258 13.12 -14.36 -35.26
CA GLN A 258 13.67 -15.42 -36.12
C GLN A 258 14.74 -16.27 -35.41
N THR A 259 14.77 -16.26 -34.08
CA THR A 259 15.71 -17.09 -33.33
C THR A 259 15.54 -18.58 -33.68
N PRO A 260 16.61 -19.39 -33.69
CA PRO A 260 16.55 -20.82 -34.06
C PRO A 260 15.92 -21.73 -32.99
N VAL A 261 14.86 -21.26 -32.32
CA VAL A 261 14.03 -22.05 -31.40
C VAL A 261 12.76 -22.53 -32.10
N LYS A 262 12.13 -23.60 -31.61
CA LYS A 262 10.88 -24.14 -32.19
C LYS A 262 9.82 -24.36 -31.11
N LEU A 263 8.65 -23.74 -31.28
CA LEU A 263 7.48 -23.95 -30.45
C LEU A 263 6.84 -25.30 -30.76
N ASP A 264 6.88 -26.18 -29.77
CA ASP A 264 6.17 -27.46 -29.72
C ASP A 264 5.12 -27.43 -28.60
N LEU A 265 3.86 -27.15 -28.96
CA LEU A 265 2.77 -27.01 -27.99
C LEU A 265 2.51 -28.29 -27.19
N ALA A 266 2.82 -29.46 -27.73
CA ALA A 266 2.60 -30.72 -27.04
C ALA A 266 3.47 -30.83 -25.78
N LYS A 267 4.67 -30.22 -25.80
CA LYS A 267 5.59 -30.19 -24.66
C LYS A 267 5.25 -29.10 -23.64
N CYS A 268 4.41 -28.14 -24.00
CA CYS A 268 4.10 -26.99 -23.16
C CYS A 268 2.87 -27.21 -22.25
N VAL A 269 2.32 -28.42 -22.13
CA VAL A 269 1.06 -28.65 -21.40
C VAL A 269 1.26 -28.55 -19.88
N LEU A 270 0.58 -27.59 -19.22
CA LEU A 270 0.78 -27.29 -17.79
C LEU A 270 0.50 -28.46 -16.82
N LYS A 271 -0.40 -29.38 -17.18
CA LYS A 271 -0.90 -30.42 -16.26
C LYS A 271 -0.06 -31.70 -16.22
N ASP A 272 1.06 -31.74 -16.94
CA ASP A 272 1.84 -32.95 -17.16
C ASP A 272 3.11 -32.97 -16.30
N TYR A 273 3.01 -32.83 -14.98
CA TYR A 273 4.19 -32.83 -14.10
C TYR A 273 4.06 -33.81 -12.93
N ASP A 274 5.19 -34.27 -12.40
CA ASP A 274 5.22 -35.12 -11.21
C ASP A 274 4.94 -34.26 -9.97
N GLN A 275 3.69 -34.29 -9.52
CA GLN A 275 3.25 -33.54 -8.35
C GLN A 275 4.08 -33.89 -7.09
N LYS A 276 4.49 -35.16 -6.94
CA LYS A 276 5.25 -35.58 -5.77
C LYS A 276 6.67 -35.01 -5.80
N ALA A 277 7.33 -35.05 -6.96
CA ALA A 277 8.66 -34.45 -7.13
C ALA A 277 8.62 -32.93 -6.91
N ALA A 278 7.59 -32.24 -7.41
CA ALA A 278 7.41 -30.81 -7.17
C ALA A 278 7.16 -30.48 -5.69
N GLU A 279 6.35 -31.27 -4.99
CA GLU A 279 6.13 -31.12 -3.55
C GLU A 279 7.41 -31.34 -2.74
N GLU A 280 8.21 -32.36 -3.08
CA GLU A 280 9.51 -32.64 -2.45
C GLU A 280 10.48 -31.47 -2.62
N LEU A 281 10.60 -30.89 -3.82
CA LEU A 281 11.42 -29.70 -4.08
C LEU A 281 10.93 -28.48 -3.27
N PHE A 282 9.61 -28.27 -3.21
CA PHE A 282 9.04 -27.15 -2.44
C PHE A 282 9.28 -27.32 -0.94
N LEU A 283 9.29 -28.55 -0.43
CA LEU A 283 9.66 -28.82 0.95
C LEU A 283 11.15 -28.61 1.20
N GLU A 284 12.03 -29.00 0.28
CA GLU A 284 13.48 -28.74 0.34
C GLU A 284 13.77 -27.23 0.41
N LEU A 285 13.12 -26.45 -0.45
CA LEU A 285 13.23 -24.99 -0.48
C LEU A 285 12.45 -24.30 0.66
N GLU A 286 11.76 -25.06 1.51
CA GLU A 286 10.89 -24.61 2.60
C GLU A 286 9.65 -23.78 2.15
N PHE A 287 9.27 -23.85 0.87
CA PHE A 287 8.14 -23.13 0.26
C PHE A 287 6.75 -23.72 0.60
N ARG A 288 6.54 -24.12 1.86
CA ARG A 288 5.32 -24.79 2.34
C ARG A 288 4.03 -24.04 2.02
N SER A 289 4.06 -22.71 2.07
CA SER A 289 2.91 -21.85 1.76
C SER A 289 2.51 -21.82 0.27
N LEU A 290 3.39 -22.29 -0.62
CA LEU A 290 3.16 -22.35 -2.06
C LEU A 290 2.68 -23.72 -2.53
N ILE A 291 2.86 -24.79 -1.74
CA ILE A 291 2.37 -26.14 -2.06
C ILE A 291 0.87 -26.16 -2.36
N PRO A 292 -0.03 -25.52 -1.57
CA PRO A 292 -1.46 -25.52 -1.89
C PRO A 292 -1.83 -24.76 -3.17
N LYS A 293 -0.87 -24.02 -3.76
CA LYS A 293 -1.04 -23.26 -5.00
C LYS A 293 -0.52 -24.01 -6.23
N LEU A 294 0.02 -25.22 -6.05
CA LEU A 294 0.48 -26.05 -7.16
C LEU A 294 -0.67 -26.39 -8.13
N PRO A 295 -0.44 -26.36 -9.46
CA PRO A 295 -1.50 -26.60 -10.43
C PRO A 295 -2.07 -28.03 -10.31
N GLY A 296 -3.35 -28.17 -9.98
CA GLY A 296 -3.98 -29.49 -9.85
C GLY A 296 -3.88 -30.13 -8.47
N PHE A 297 -3.34 -29.43 -7.46
CA PHE A 297 -3.29 -29.89 -6.07
C PHE A 297 -4.69 -30.24 -5.53
N SER A 298 -4.84 -31.45 -4.97
CA SER A 298 -6.06 -31.95 -4.33
C SER A 298 -5.74 -32.41 -2.90
N LYS A 299 -6.51 -31.95 -1.91
CA LYS A 299 -6.30 -32.21 -0.46
C LYS A 299 -6.39 -33.70 -0.05
N SER A 300 -6.58 -34.62 -0.97
CA SER A 300 -6.69 -36.05 -0.68
C SER A 300 -5.30 -36.70 -0.69
N LYS A 301 -4.76 -36.96 0.52
CA LYS A 301 -3.55 -37.78 0.85
C LYS A 301 -2.29 -37.05 1.36
N VAL A 302 -2.43 -35.98 2.15
CA VAL A 302 -1.35 -35.61 3.10
C VAL A 302 -1.96 -35.51 4.49
N ALA A 303 -1.52 -36.40 5.38
CA ALA A 303 -1.80 -36.33 6.81
C ALA A 303 -1.06 -35.11 7.38
N ASP A 304 -1.72 -34.42 8.29
CA ASP A 304 -1.30 -33.18 8.97
C ASP A 304 -1.17 -31.93 8.10
N ASN A 305 -1.96 -30.93 8.50
CA ASN A 305 -1.92 -29.56 8.05
C ASN A 305 -0.51 -28.99 8.30
N PRO A 306 0.29 -28.58 7.29
CA PRO A 306 1.55 -27.94 7.57
C PRO A 306 1.28 -26.50 8.02
N ALA A 307 1.04 -26.35 9.31
CA ALA A 307 1.09 -25.06 9.99
C ALA A 307 2.55 -24.55 9.95
N GLY A 308 2.77 -23.39 9.33
CA GLY A 308 4.04 -22.65 9.40
C GLY A 308 4.91 -22.74 8.14
N GLN A 309 5.45 -21.58 7.74
CA GLN A 309 6.32 -21.41 6.56
C GLN A 309 7.78 -21.84 6.80
N GLY A 310 8.03 -22.78 7.73
CA GLY A 310 9.39 -23.17 8.13
C GLY A 310 10.23 -21.97 8.62
N THR A 311 11.55 -22.13 8.60
CA THR A 311 12.47 -21.14 9.19
C THR A 311 12.73 -19.92 8.31
N LEU A 312 12.27 -19.96 7.05
CA LEU A 312 12.41 -18.90 6.03
C LEU A 312 12.05 -17.50 6.52
N PHE A 313 11.06 -17.39 7.40
CA PHE A 313 10.61 -16.13 8.00
C PHE A 313 10.81 -16.09 9.52
N GLU A 314 11.33 -17.16 10.13
CA GLU A 314 11.57 -17.26 11.57
C GLU A 314 12.95 -16.71 11.94
N LYS A 315 13.98 -16.85 11.09
CA LYS A 315 15.34 -16.33 11.38
C LYS A 315 15.46 -14.81 11.42
N GLN A 316 14.44 -14.05 11.01
CA GLN A 316 14.37 -12.59 11.26
C GLN A 316 13.63 -12.23 12.55
N LYS A 317 13.07 -13.19 13.30
CA LYS A 317 12.37 -12.95 14.56
C LYS A 317 13.25 -13.11 15.81
N GLU A 318 14.41 -13.75 15.73
CA GLU A 318 15.12 -14.21 16.93
C GLU A 318 16.19 -13.26 17.51
N GLU A 319 16.46 -12.11 16.90
CA GLU A 319 17.25 -11.08 17.58
C GLU A 319 16.44 -9.76 17.63
N GLU A 320 16.00 -9.42 18.86
CA GLU A 320 15.38 -8.15 19.30
C GLU A 320 13.85 -8.04 19.51
N THR A 321 13.06 -9.12 19.61
CA THR A 321 11.69 -8.97 20.20
C THR A 321 11.31 -10.07 21.19
N GLY A 322 11.83 -9.97 22.41
CA GLY A 322 11.14 -10.57 23.56
C GLY A 322 9.80 -9.88 23.82
N ARG A 323 8.75 -10.15 23.01
CA ARG A 323 7.34 -9.70 23.24
C ARG A 323 6.26 -10.23 22.26
N SER A 324 6.57 -10.94 21.17
CA SER A 324 5.56 -11.29 20.13
C SER A 324 4.43 -12.22 20.61
N ASP A 325 4.76 -13.29 21.35
CA ASP A 325 3.79 -14.34 21.66
C ASP A 325 2.68 -13.91 22.64
N ASP A 326 3.02 -13.07 23.62
CA ASP A 326 2.03 -12.62 24.61
C ASP A 326 1.02 -11.67 23.99
N LEU A 327 1.46 -10.75 23.12
CA LEU A 327 0.56 -9.87 22.40
C LEU A 327 -0.33 -10.67 21.44
N GLU A 328 0.22 -11.63 20.70
CA GLU A 328 -0.56 -12.50 19.82
C GLU A 328 -1.66 -13.26 20.58
N LYS A 329 -1.40 -13.71 21.82
CA LYS A 329 -2.44 -14.31 22.67
C LYS A 329 -3.55 -13.32 22.99
N VAL A 330 -3.20 -12.09 23.42
CA VAL A 330 -4.19 -11.05 23.71
C VAL A 330 -5.06 -10.75 22.49
N LEU A 331 -4.44 -10.58 21.33
CA LEU A 331 -5.15 -10.32 20.08
C LEU A 331 -6.10 -11.48 19.76
N ARG A 332 -5.63 -12.74 19.78
CA ARG A 332 -6.49 -13.90 19.53
C ARG A 332 -7.67 -14.00 20.51
N GLU A 333 -7.46 -13.66 21.78
CA GLU A 333 -8.55 -13.62 22.76
C GLU A 333 -9.59 -12.56 22.41
N MET A 334 -9.15 -11.36 22.01
CA MET A 334 -10.04 -10.28 21.56
C MET A 334 -10.82 -10.67 20.30
N GLU A 335 -10.14 -11.23 19.29
CA GLU A 335 -10.74 -11.66 18.03
C GLU A 335 -11.79 -12.75 18.25
N ASN A 336 -11.46 -13.76 19.05
CA ASN A 336 -12.39 -14.85 19.36
C ASN A 336 -13.61 -14.39 20.17
N TYR A 337 -13.45 -13.38 21.03
CA TYR A 337 -14.53 -12.88 21.86
C TYR A 337 -15.45 -11.91 21.11
N GLY A 338 -14.89 -11.01 20.30
CA GLY A 338 -15.65 -10.05 19.49
C GLY A 338 -16.40 -8.97 20.28
N VAL A 339 -17.09 -8.08 19.56
CA VAL A 339 -17.88 -6.98 20.13
C VAL A 339 -19.36 -7.12 19.80
N LEU A 340 -20.23 -6.91 20.78
CA LEU A 340 -21.68 -7.05 20.63
C LEU A 340 -22.29 -5.82 19.92
N ILE A 341 -23.21 -6.07 18.98
CA ILE A 341 -23.85 -5.03 18.17
C ILE A 341 -25.38 -5.05 18.30
N ASP A 342 -25.97 -3.88 18.49
CA ASP A 342 -27.41 -3.66 18.42
C ASP A 342 -27.88 -3.47 16.97
N THR A 343 -28.36 -4.55 16.36
CA THR A 343 -28.90 -4.56 15.00
C THR A 343 -30.15 -3.70 14.83
N LYS A 344 -30.95 -3.51 15.89
CA LYS A 344 -32.16 -2.68 15.83
C LYS A 344 -31.78 -1.20 15.75
N LYS A 345 -30.78 -0.77 16.53
CA LYS A 345 -30.23 0.60 16.41
C LYS A 345 -29.67 0.86 15.02
N LEU A 346 -28.88 -0.06 14.45
CA LEU A 346 -28.37 0.10 13.09
C LEU A 346 -29.50 0.18 12.05
N SER A 347 -30.52 -0.66 12.16
CA SER A 347 -31.68 -0.61 11.25
C SER A 347 -32.46 0.70 11.35
N SER A 348 -32.62 1.24 12.57
CA SER A 348 -33.24 2.54 12.78
C SER A 348 -32.41 3.67 12.17
N LEU A 349 -31.09 3.63 12.35
CA LEU A 349 -30.16 4.60 11.78
C LEU A 349 -30.14 4.53 10.25
N ALA A 350 -30.22 3.34 9.66
CA ALA A 350 -30.31 3.15 8.21
C ALA A 350 -31.52 3.89 7.64
N LYS A 351 -32.69 3.75 8.27
CA LYS A 351 -33.92 4.45 7.87
C LYS A 351 -33.81 5.97 7.99
N GLU A 352 -33.19 6.46 9.07
CA GLU A 352 -32.94 7.90 9.25
C GLU A 352 -32.05 8.45 8.13
N ILE A 353 -30.94 7.75 7.83
CA ILE A 353 -29.99 8.17 6.79
C ILE A 353 -30.63 8.09 5.40
N ASP A 354 -31.41 7.04 5.10
CA ASP A 354 -32.11 6.92 3.81
C ASP A 354 -33.11 8.07 3.57
N GLY A 355 -33.79 8.52 4.63
CA GLY A 355 -34.63 9.70 4.57
C GLY A 355 -33.84 10.96 4.20
N LYS A 356 -32.70 11.18 4.87
CA LYS A 356 -31.82 12.34 4.62
C LYS A 356 -31.17 12.31 3.23
N LEU A 357 -30.70 11.14 2.80
CA LEU A 357 -30.14 10.95 1.45
C LEU A 357 -31.18 11.25 0.38
N SER A 358 -32.42 10.77 0.56
CA SER A 358 -33.52 11.03 -0.38
C SER A 358 -33.88 12.52 -0.47
N SER A 359 -33.83 13.26 0.64
CA SER A 359 -34.04 14.71 0.62
C SER A 359 -32.90 15.46 -0.08
N LEU A 360 -31.65 15.09 0.20
CA LEU A 360 -30.47 15.70 -0.42
C LEU A 360 -30.41 15.40 -1.92
N GLU A 361 -30.76 14.18 -2.35
CA GLU A 361 -30.86 13.83 -3.76
C GLU A 361 -31.84 14.75 -4.50
N LYS A 362 -33.04 14.93 -3.96
CA LYS A 362 -34.05 15.83 -4.55
C LYS A 362 -33.57 17.28 -4.61
N GLU A 363 -32.87 17.74 -3.57
CA GLU A 363 -32.27 19.08 -3.55
C GLU A 363 -31.18 19.23 -4.62
N ILE A 364 -30.27 18.27 -4.73
CA ILE A 364 -29.20 18.28 -5.73
C ILE A 364 -29.78 18.24 -7.14
N TYR A 365 -30.74 17.35 -7.42
CA TYR A 365 -31.38 17.27 -8.73
C TYR A 365 -32.15 18.55 -9.07
N LYS A 366 -32.74 19.24 -8.08
CA LYS A 366 -33.37 20.55 -8.30
C LYS A 366 -32.36 21.62 -8.70
N HIS A 367 -31.16 21.61 -8.12
CA HIS A 367 -30.09 22.56 -8.47
C HIS A 367 -29.45 22.26 -9.84
N VAL A 368 -29.34 20.98 -10.20
CA VAL A 368 -28.72 20.56 -11.47
C VAL A 368 -29.71 20.59 -12.64
N GLY A 369 -30.99 20.29 -12.39
CA GLY A 369 -32.06 20.28 -13.40
C GLY A 369 -32.34 18.92 -14.04
N HIS A 370 -31.58 17.87 -13.69
CA HIS A 370 -31.86 16.48 -14.07
C HIS A 370 -31.28 15.48 -13.08
N GLU A 371 -31.70 14.23 -13.21
CA GLU A 371 -31.20 13.11 -12.40
C GLU A 371 -29.90 12.53 -12.99
N PHE A 372 -29.02 12.06 -12.11
CA PHE A 372 -27.77 11.37 -12.45
C PHE A 372 -27.27 10.60 -11.22
N ASN A 373 -26.29 9.72 -11.41
CA ASN A 373 -25.72 8.94 -10.32
C ASN A 373 -24.70 9.76 -9.51
N LEU A 374 -25.10 10.27 -8.35
CA LEU A 374 -24.25 11.02 -7.40
C LEU A 374 -23.05 10.22 -6.88
N ASN A 375 -23.16 8.90 -6.86
CA ASN A 375 -22.11 7.99 -6.43
C ASN A 375 -21.08 7.68 -7.53
N SER A 376 -21.30 8.16 -8.76
CA SER A 376 -20.35 8.04 -9.87
C SER A 376 -19.48 9.30 -9.96
N PRO A 377 -18.18 9.24 -9.57
CA PRO A 377 -17.30 10.40 -9.63
C PRO A 377 -17.15 10.99 -11.04
N LYS A 378 -17.29 10.14 -12.06
CA LYS A 378 -17.27 10.57 -13.47
C LYS A 378 -18.50 11.39 -13.84
N GLN A 379 -19.70 10.92 -13.50
CA GLN A 379 -20.93 11.66 -13.81
C GLN A 379 -20.97 12.97 -13.01
N LEU A 380 -20.62 12.92 -11.72
CA LEU A 380 -20.53 14.13 -10.90
C LEU A 380 -19.49 15.12 -11.45
N SER A 381 -18.33 14.64 -11.91
CA SER A 381 -17.33 15.50 -12.56
C SER A 381 -17.88 16.19 -13.81
N THR A 382 -18.64 15.48 -14.65
CA THR A 382 -19.24 16.08 -15.85
C THR A 382 -20.28 17.14 -15.48
N VAL A 383 -21.17 16.84 -14.54
CA VAL A 383 -22.18 17.80 -14.07
C VAL A 383 -21.51 19.04 -13.47
N LEU A 384 -20.55 18.88 -12.58
CA LEU A 384 -19.92 20.02 -11.89
C LEU A 384 -19.08 20.90 -12.82
N TYR A 385 -18.35 20.31 -13.76
CA TYR A 385 -17.33 21.03 -14.52
C TYR A 385 -17.69 21.33 -15.96
N ASP A 386 -18.48 20.47 -16.60
CA ASP A 386 -18.85 20.61 -18.01
C ASP A 386 -20.22 21.27 -18.15
N GLU A 387 -21.17 20.96 -17.25
CA GLU A 387 -22.53 21.51 -17.29
C GLU A 387 -22.65 22.79 -16.44
N LEU A 388 -22.29 22.72 -15.15
CA LEU A 388 -22.33 23.86 -14.24
C LEU A 388 -21.12 24.80 -14.39
N ASN A 389 -20.14 24.44 -15.23
CA ASN A 389 -18.96 25.25 -15.55
C ASN A 389 -18.17 25.74 -14.32
N LEU A 390 -18.17 24.96 -13.24
CA LEU A 390 -17.44 25.34 -12.03
C LEU A 390 -15.94 25.13 -12.23
N THR A 391 -15.12 26.00 -11.64
CA THR A 391 -13.66 25.93 -11.79
C THR A 391 -13.01 25.74 -10.41
N PRO A 392 -12.35 24.60 -10.14
CA PRO A 392 -11.64 24.40 -8.88
C PRO A 392 -10.36 25.23 -8.84
N GLU A 393 -10.02 25.78 -7.67
CA GLU A 393 -8.75 26.50 -7.45
C GLU A 393 -7.52 25.59 -7.60
N ARG A 394 -7.68 24.29 -7.29
CA ARG A 394 -6.66 23.26 -7.47
C ARG A 394 -7.28 22.09 -8.23
N SER A 395 -6.79 21.80 -9.44
CA SER A 395 -7.23 20.65 -10.22
C SER A 395 -6.21 19.52 -10.13
N THR A 396 -6.45 18.56 -9.26
CA THR A 396 -5.81 17.24 -9.36
C THR A 396 -6.60 16.43 -10.39
N ARG A 397 -5.92 16.01 -11.46
CA ARG A 397 -6.54 15.20 -12.51
C ARG A 397 -6.37 13.72 -12.18
N ILE A 398 -7.48 13.01 -12.06
CA ILE A 398 -7.49 11.54 -12.08
C ILE A 398 -7.49 11.13 -13.56
N LYS A 399 -6.84 10.03 -13.94
CA LYS A 399 -6.59 9.62 -15.35
C LYS A 399 -7.79 9.74 -16.31
N THR A 400 -9.03 9.68 -15.82
CA THR A 400 -10.27 9.68 -16.62
C THR A 400 -11.22 10.86 -16.42
N HIS A 401 -11.09 11.65 -15.34
CA HIS A 401 -11.98 12.77 -15.01
C HIS A 401 -11.31 13.75 -14.02
N LYS A 402 -11.86 14.95 -13.84
CA LYS A 402 -11.36 15.93 -12.86
C LYS A 402 -11.72 15.43 -11.44
N SER A 403 -10.84 15.63 -10.45
CA SER A 403 -11.11 15.17 -9.08
C SER A 403 -12.38 15.82 -8.54
N THR A 404 -13.24 15.02 -7.91
CA THR A 404 -14.38 15.51 -7.13
C THR A 404 -14.19 15.18 -5.66
N ASP A 405 -12.96 15.00 -5.18
CA ASP A 405 -12.71 14.69 -3.76
C ASP A 405 -13.18 15.81 -2.81
N GLU A 406 -13.34 15.49 -1.53
CA GLU A 406 -13.80 16.42 -0.50
C GLU A 406 -12.94 17.68 -0.47
N ALA A 407 -11.62 17.55 -0.52
CA ALA A 407 -10.70 18.68 -0.51
C ALA A 407 -10.91 19.64 -1.68
N THR A 408 -11.20 19.12 -2.88
CA THR A 408 -11.49 19.93 -4.07
C THR A 408 -12.86 20.59 -3.93
N LEU A 409 -13.89 19.83 -3.58
CA LEU A 409 -15.25 20.35 -3.44
C LEU A 409 -15.36 21.42 -2.34
N SER A 410 -14.67 21.25 -1.22
CA SER A 410 -14.64 22.24 -0.13
C SER A 410 -14.09 23.60 -0.53
N THR A 411 -13.25 23.69 -1.58
CA THR A 411 -12.79 24.99 -2.13
C THR A 411 -13.85 25.72 -2.95
N MET A 412 -14.95 25.03 -3.30
CA MET A 412 -15.96 25.50 -4.24
C MET A 412 -17.33 25.68 -3.60
N VAL A 413 -17.42 25.57 -2.26
CA VAL A 413 -18.69 25.71 -1.53
C VAL A 413 -19.36 27.06 -1.82
N GLU A 414 -18.58 28.13 -1.90
CA GLU A 414 -19.08 29.47 -2.22
C GLU A 414 -19.38 29.66 -3.73
N ALA A 415 -18.88 28.77 -4.60
CA ALA A 415 -19.04 28.90 -6.04
C ALA A 415 -20.42 28.43 -6.54
N HIS A 416 -21.06 27.47 -5.86
CA HIS A 416 -22.41 27.03 -6.21
C HIS A 416 -23.15 26.38 -5.03
N PRO A 417 -24.44 26.67 -4.83
CA PRO A 417 -25.24 26.13 -3.72
C PRO A 417 -25.41 24.61 -3.73
N VAL A 418 -25.03 23.92 -4.81
CA VAL A 418 -25.14 22.46 -4.93
C VAL A 418 -24.01 21.71 -4.24
N ILE A 419 -22.87 22.37 -4.01
CA ILE A 419 -21.65 21.74 -3.51
C ILE A 419 -21.82 21.28 -2.06
N GLU A 420 -22.44 22.11 -1.23
CA GLU A 420 -22.70 21.79 0.18
C GLU A 420 -23.62 20.57 0.34
N PRO A 421 -24.80 20.48 -0.33
CA PRO A 421 -25.60 19.26 -0.38
C PRO A 421 -24.85 18.02 -0.88
N ILE A 422 -23.98 18.15 -1.89
CA ILE A 422 -23.16 17.04 -2.41
C ILE A 422 -22.17 16.52 -1.35
N LEU A 423 -21.51 17.43 -0.63
CA LEU A 423 -20.59 17.07 0.44
C LEU A 423 -21.32 16.30 1.55
N GLN A 424 -22.46 16.82 1.99
CA GLN A 424 -23.30 16.16 3.00
C GLN A 424 -23.82 14.79 2.53
N TYR A 425 -24.29 14.70 1.28
CA TYR A 425 -24.75 13.43 0.69
C TYR A 425 -23.63 12.38 0.71
N ARG A 426 -22.41 12.75 0.32
CA ARG A 426 -21.28 11.81 0.28
C ARG A 426 -20.82 11.36 1.66
N GLU A 427 -20.80 12.26 2.63
CA GLU A 427 -20.50 11.89 4.03
C GLU A 427 -21.52 10.86 4.53
N LEU A 428 -22.82 11.14 4.37
CA LEU A 428 -23.91 10.24 4.75
C LEU A 428 -23.85 8.90 4.02
N PHE A 429 -23.65 8.93 2.70
CA PHE A 429 -23.60 7.73 1.88
C PHE A 429 -22.41 6.85 2.24
N LYS A 430 -21.24 7.45 2.50
CA LYS A 430 -20.05 6.72 2.96
C LYS A 430 -20.30 6.09 4.33
N LEU A 431 -20.88 6.84 5.26
CA LEU A 431 -21.20 6.32 6.59
C LEU A 431 -22.20 5.16 6.53
N LYS A 432 -23.22 5.28 5.68
CA LYS A 432 -24.21 4.23 5.45
C LYS A 432 -23.58 2.98 4.84
N SER A 433 -22.96 3.12 3.67
CA SER A 433 -22.39 2.00 2.91
C SER A 433 -21.25 1.30 3.64
N THR A 434 -20.39 2.03 4.36
CA THR A 434 -19.20 1.48 5.01
C THR A 434 -19.50 0.88 6.38
N TYR A 435 -20.48 1.42 7.11
CA TYR A 435 -20.76 1.00 8.48
C TYR A 435 -22.19 0.47 8.65
N VAL A 436 -23.20 1.29 8.39
CA VAL A 436 -24.59 0.98 8.76
C VAL A 436 -25.14 -0.23 8.00
N ASP A 437 -24.84 -0.34 6.70
CA ASP A 437 -25.28 -1.46 5.85
C ASP A 437 -24.29 -2.63 5.89
N ALA A 438 -22.99 -2.36 6.10
CA ALA A 438 -21.95 -3.39 6.04
C ALA A 438 -21.82 -4.17 7.36
N LEU A 439 -21.83 -3.50 8.52
CA LEU A 439 -21.62 -4.15 9.82
C LEU A 439 -22.64 -5.26 10.13
N PRO A 440 -23.96 -5.11 9.85
CA PRO A 440 -24.93 -6.19 10.08
C PRO A 440 -24.61 -7.49 9.34
N ASN A 441 -23.97 -7.40 8.16
CA ASN A 441 -23.59 -8.56 7.36
C ASN A 441 -22.31 -9.25 7.86
N GLN A 442 -21.63 -8.66 8.84
CA GLN A 442 -20.38 -9.15 9.44
C GLN A 442 -20.60 -9.71 10.86
N ILE A 443 -21.86 -9.80 11.30
CA ILE A 443 -22.21 -10.32 12.63
C ILE A 443 -22.16 -11.86 12.59
N GLY A 444 -21.40 -12.44 13.51
CA GLY A 444 -21.32 -13.88 13.75
C GLY A 444 -22.60 -14.47 14.34
N GLN A 445 -22.64 -15.79 14.47
CA GLN A 445 -23.81 -16.50 15.02
C GLN A 445 -24.08 -16.16 16.49
N ASP A 446 -23.06 -15.69 17.21
CA ASP A 446 -23.11 -15.26 18.60
C ASP A 446 -23.62 -13.81 18.77
N GLY A 447 -23.96 -13.14 17.66
CA GLY A 447 -24.43 -11.75 17.66
C GLY A 447 -23.30 -10.72 17.74
N ARG A 448 -22.04 -11.14 17.58
CA ARG A 448 -20.87 -10.26 17.74
C ARG A 448 -20.13 -10.08 16.42
N ILE A 449 -19.36 -9.01 16.33
CA ILE A 449 -18.42 -8.79 15.23
C ILE A 449 -17.03 -9.21 15.69
N HIS A 450 -16.39 -10.06 14.90
CA HIS A 450 -15.02 -10.53 15.12
C HIS A 450 -14.13 -9.90 14.06
N THR A 451 -13.33 -8.90 14.47
CA THR A 451 -12.31 -8.32 13.59
C THR A 451 -11.01 -9.12 13.68
N HIS A 452 -10.14 -9.00 12.70
CA HIS A 452 -8.78 -9.54 12.72
C HIS A 452 -7.74 -8.42 12.85
N TYR A 453 -6.84 -8.54 13.83
CA TYR A 453 -5.74 -7.62 14.07
C TYR A 453 -4.46 -8.14 13.43
N HIS A 454 -3.87 -7.31 12.58
CA HIS A 454 -2.56 -7.57 11.98
C HIS A 454 -1.49 -6.69 12.63
N THR A 455 -0.37 -7.30 12.97
CA THR A 455 0.81 -6.65 13.59
C THR A 455 1.88 -6.26 12.56
N ASP A 456 1.83 -6.82 11.35
CA ASP A 456 2.86 -6.78 10.31
C ASP A 456 2.52 -5.85 9.12
N ILE A 457 1.25 -5.42 8.99
CA ILE A 457 0.79 -4.63 7.84
C ILE A 457 1.23 -3.16 7.90
N THR A 458 1.27 -2.57 9.10
CA THR A 458 1.55 -1.13 9.21
C THR A 458 3.06 -0.87 9.31
N ARG A 459 3.56 0.05 8.48
CA ARG A 459 4.97 0.47 8.50
C ARG A 459 5.34 1.30 9.74
N THR A 460 4.37 1.63 10.59
CA THR A 460 4.56 2.37 11.85
C THR A 460 4.51 1.45 13.07
N GLY A 461 4.29 0.15 12.90
CA GLY A 461 4.15 -0.78 14.03
C GLY A 461 2.79 -0.71 14.73
N ARG A 462 1.83 0.10 14.26
CA ARG A 462 0.44 0.05 14.74
C ARG A 462 -0.23 -1.28 14.41
N LEU A 463 -1.17 -1.69 15.24
CA LEU A 463 -2.13 -2.73 14.85
C LEU A 463 -2.99 -2.19 13.70
N SER A 464 -3.41 -3.05 12.80
CA SER A 464 -4.48 -2.74 11.84
C SER A 464 -5.60 -3.76 11.94
N SER A 465 -6.84 -3.30 11.86
CA SER A 465 -8.03 -4.14 11.91
C SER A 465 -8.59 -4.39 10.50
N LYS A 466 -8.94 -5.65 10.21
CA LYS A 466 -9.58 -6.07 8.95
C LYS A 466 -10.76 -7.00 9.23
N ASP A 467 -11.64 -7.09 8.23
CA ASP A 467 -12.76 -8.04 8.18
C ASP A 467 -13.65 -8.07 9.45
N PRO A 468 -14.29 -6.94 9.85
CA PRO A 468 -14.26 -5.60 9.26
C PRO A 468 -13.20 -4.69 9.91
N ASN A 469 -12.88 -3.56 9.27
CA ASN A 469 -11.98 -2.56 9.85
C ASN A 469 -12.71 -1.69 10.89
N LEU A 470 -12.51 -2.00 12.17
CA LEU A 470 -13.10 -1.31 13.31
C LEU A 470 -12.27 -0.11 13.80
N GLN A 471 -11.06 0.10 13.26
CA GLN A 471 -10.24 1.26 13.63
C GLN A 471 -10.73 2.57 13.01
N ASN A 472 -11.44 2.50 11.89
CA ASN A 472 -11.90 3.69 11.18
C ASN A 472 -13.30 4.13 11.60
N ILE A 473 -13.83 3.69 12.74
CA ILE A 473 -15.21 4.05 13.13
C ILE A 473 -15.27 5.54 13.48
N PRO A 474 -16.14 6.34 12.82
CA PRO A 474 -16.19 7.79 13.01
C PRO A 474 -16.48 8.17 14.47
N ALA A 475 -15.75 9.17 14.98
CA ALA A 475 -15.83 9.60 16.39
C ALA A 475 -16.33 11.04 16.60
N ARG A 476 -16.25 11.89 15.56
CA ARG A 476 -16.34 13.36 15.72
C ARG A 476 -17.63 13.97 15.18
N SER A 477 -18.47 13.20 14.50
CA SER A 477 -19.77 13.65 13.99
C SER A 477 -20.91 13.04 14.79
N GLU A 478 -22.04 13.74 14.89
CA GLU A 478 -23.25 13.26 15.57
C GLU A 478 -23.68 11.88 15.03
N LEU A 479 -23.57 11.67 13.72
CA LEU A 479 -23.87 10.40 13.09
C LEU A 479 -22.82 9.33 13.38
N GLY A 480 -21.55 9.71 13.51
CA GLY A 480 -20.49 8.81 13.98
C GLY A 480 -20.76 8.32 15.40
N GLU A 481 -21.18 9.22 16.28
CA GLU A 481 -21.60 8.88 17.65
C GLU A 481 -22.81 7.91 17.64
N LYS A 482 -23.79 8.13 16.76
CA LYS A 482 -24.91 7.19 16.57
C LYS A 482 -24.47 5.81 16.05
N VAL A 483 -23.44 5.73 15.18
CA VAL A 483 -22.86 4.44 14.78
C VAL A 483 -22.16 3.77 15.96
N ARG A 484 -21.37 4.53 16.74
CA ARG A 484 -20.71 4.02 17.95
C ARG A 484 -21.72 3.55 19.00
N SER A 485 -22.89 4.17 19.11
CA SER A 485 -23.91 3.77 20.08
C SER A 485 -24.60 2.43 19.76
N ALA A 486 -24.36 1.87 18.57
CA ALA A 486 -24.74 0.50 18.22
C ALA A 486 -23.80 -0.56 18.80
N PHE A 487 -22.58 -0.19 19.23
CA PHE A 487 -21.66 -1.09 19.94
C PHE A 487 -22.05 -1.08 21.41
N ILE A 488 -22.52 -2.21 21.92
CA ILE A 488 -23.17 -2.30 23.24
C ILE A 488 -22.49 -3.32 24.15
N ALA A 489 -22.66 -3.17 25.46
CA ALA A 489 -22.32 -4.21 26.41
C ALA A 489 -23.43 -5.27 26.51
N PRO A 490 -23.11 -6.55 26.80
CA PRO A 490 -24.10 -7.55 27.14
C PRO A 490 -24.83 -7.23 28.46
N SER A 491 -25.98 -7.86 28.68
CA SER A 491 -26.78 -7.65 29.91
C SER A 491 -25.96 -7.96 31.17
N GLY A 492 -25.97 -7.04 32.15
CA GLY A 492 -25.18 -7.16 33.38
C GLY A 492 -23.72 -6.71 33.26
N CYS A 493 -23.32 -6.22 32.08
CA CYS A 493 -22.01 -5.63 31.82
C CYS A 493 -22.13 -4.17 31.37
N LEU A 494 -21.02 -3.45 31.49
CA LEU A 494 -20.80 -2.11 30.96
C LEU A 494 -19.59 -2.13 30.04
N LEU A 495 -19.53 -1.18 29.12
CA LEU A 495 -18.32 -0.89 28.38
C LEU A 495 -17.48 0.12 29.17
N LEU A 496 -16.18 -0.14 29.29
CA LEU A 496 -15.18 0.77 29.82
C LEU A 496 -14.18 1.08 28.71
N SER A 497 -13.91 2.35 28.42
CA SER A 497 -12.84 2.75 27.51
C SER A 497 -11.73 3.48 28.27
N GLY A 498 -10.50 3.29 27.83
CA GLY A 498 -9.36 4.10 28.23
C GLY A 498 -8.65 4.66 27.01
N ASP A 499 -8.57 5.97 26.95
CA ASP A 499 -7.96 6.74 25.85
C ASP A 499 -6.75 7.52 26.39
N TYR A 500 -5.60 7.39 25.74
CA TYR A 500 -4.42 8.15 26.14
C TYR A 500 -4.56 9.63 25.77
N ASN A 501 -4.40 10.49 26.76
CA ASN A 501 -4.41 11.92 26.54
C ASN A 501 -3.10 12.37 25.87
N GLN A 502 -3.18 12.68 24.58
CA GLN A 502 -2.11 13.30 23.78
C GLN A 502 -0.81 12.46 23.74
N ILE A 503 -0.94 11.14 23.60
CA ILE A 503 0.19 10.21 23.68
C ILE A 503 1.37 10.57 22.77
N GLU A 504 1.10 10.95 21.51
CA GLU A 504 2.16 11.25 20.55
C GLU A 504 2.95 12.51 20.93
N LEU A 505 2.32 13.50 21.57
CA LEU A 505 3.00 14.71 22.04
C LEU A 505 3.84 14.44 23.29
N ARG A 506 3.36 13.58 24.19
CA ARG A 506 4.16 13.12 25.35
C ARG A 506 5.38 12.32 24.91
N VAL A 507 5.21 11.45 23.90
CA VAL A 507 6.32 10.73 23.27
C VAL A 507 7.32 11.70 22.65
N MET A 508 6.84 12.69 21.88
CA MET A 508 7.71 13.72 21.30
C MET A 508 8.53 14.44 22.38
N ALA A 509 7.89 14.85 23.47
CA ALA A 509 8.55 15.56 24.55
C ALA A 509 9.59 14.70 25.30
N HIS A 510 9.36 13.40 25.40
CA HIS A 510 10.34 12.46 25.91
C HIS A 510 11.54 12.28 24.98
N ILE A 511 11.31 11.98 23.69
CA ILE A 511 12.37 11.67 22.73
C ILE A 511 13.18 12.90 22.32
N SER A 512 12.56 14.09 22.31
CA SER A 512 13.27 15.34 22.03
C SER A 512 14.11 15.81 23.21
N GLY A 513 13.78 15.37 24.42
CA GLY A 513 14.40 15.85 25.64
C GLY A 513 14.12 17.32 25.94
N ASP A 514 13.17 17.96 25.25
CA ASP A 514 12.92 19.39 25.36
C ASP A 514 12.32 19.76 26.74
N GLU A 515 13.07 20.53 27.52
CA GLU A 515 12.70 20.88 28.90
C GLU A 515 11.46 21.78 28.98
N ALA A 516 11.28 22.70 28.01
CA ALA A 516 10.09 23.55 27.97
C ALA A 516 8.84 22.71 27.69
N LEU A 517 8.92 21.76 26.77
CA LEU A 517 7.83 20.88 26.39
C LEU A 517 7.50 19.86 27.50
N LYS A 518 8.51 19.31 28.19
CA LYS A 518 8.32 18.46 29.38
C LYS A 518 7.56 19.21 30.47
N LYS A 519 7.98 20.43 30.78
CA LYS A 519 7.38 21.26 31.82
C LYS A 519 5.89 21.52 31.59
N VAL A 520 5.47 21.73 30.35
CA VAL A 520 4.04 21.88 29.97
C VAL A 520 3.21 20.68 30.45
N PHE A 521 3.73 19.46 30.27
CA PHE A 521 3.03 18.25 30.70
C PHE A 521 3.12 17.99 32.21
N GLU A 522 4.23 18.34 32.85
CA GLU A 522 4.41 18.22 34.31
C GLU A 522 3.48 19.17 35.08
N GLU A 523 3.26 20.37 34.56
CA GLU A 523 2.36 21.37 35.15
C GLU A 523 0.88 21.12 34.81
N GLY A 524 0.56 20.05 34.06
CA GLY A 524 -0.80 19.70 33.65
C GLY A 524 -1.43 20.71 32.69
N GLN A 525 -0.62 21.50 31.99
CA GLN A 525 -1.07 22.51 31.04
C GLN A 525 -1.48 21.88 29.70
N ASP A 526 -2.37 22.56 28.99
CA ASP A 526 -2.75 22.16 27.64
C ASP A 526 -1.73 22.69 26.62
N ILE A 527 -0.94 21.77 26.06
CA ILE A 527 0.05 22.05 25.02
C ILE A 527 -0.51 22.81 23.81
N HIS A 528 -1.79 22.63 23.46
CA HIS A 528 -2.39 23.38 22.36
C HIS A 528 -2.64 24.84 22.74
N THR A 529 -3.01 25.10 23.99
CA THR A 529 -3.15 26.46 24.51
C THR A 529 -1.78 27.12 24.60
N GLU A 530 -0.79 26.42 25.17
CA GLU A 530 0.59 26.91 25.28
C GLU A 530 1.21 27.22 23.91
N ALA A 531 1.06 26.30 22.95
CA ALA A 531 1.53 26.52 21.59
C ALA A 531 0.80 27.69 20.92
N ALA A 532 -0.49 27.92 21.21
CA ALA A 532 -1.21 29.08 20.72
C ALA A 532 -0.62 30.39 21.27
N GLU A 533 -0.29 30.44 22.56
CA GLU A 533 0.35 31.61 23.20
C GLU A 533 1.71 31.90 22.56
N ALA A 534 2.54 30.87 22.38
CA ALA A 534 3.86 31.01 21.77
C ALA A 534 3.82 31.42 20.29
N VAL A 535 2.90 30.83 19.52
CA VAL A 535 2.84 31.01 18.06
C VAL A 535 2.05 32.26 17.66
N LEU A 536 0.99 32.60 18.40
CA LEU A 536 0.11 33.73 18.08
C LEU A 536 0.43 34.97 18.92
N GLY A 537 1.32 34.88 19.91
CA GLY A 537 1.72 35.99 20.77
C GLY A 537 0.60 36.48 21.71
N LYS A 538 -0.38 35.62 22.01
CA LYS A 538 -1.52 35.94 22.88
C LYS A 538 -1.18 35.62 24.35
N LYS A 539 -1.78 36.34 25.29
CA LYS A 539 -1.60 36.08 26.73
C LYS A 539 -2.46 34.91 27.20
N HIS A 540 -2.02 34.28 28.29
CA HIS A 540 -2.80 33.27 28.99
C HIS A 540 -4.21 33.76 29.33
N GLY A 541 -5.23 33.01 28.90
CA GLY A 541 -6.65 33.36 29.04
C GLY A 541 -7.27 34.14 27.87
N GLU A 542 -6.47 34.67 26.93
CA GLU A 542 -6.96 35.31 25.69
C GLU A 542 -7.04 34.31 24.51
N VAL A 543 -6.59 33.07 24.72
CA VAL A 543 -6.64 31.99 23.73
C VAL A 543 -8.08 31.53 23.52
N THR A 544 -8.60 31.75 22.32
CA THR A 544 -9.94 31.29 21.94
C THR A 544 -9.92 29.81 21.54
N LYS A 545 -11.12 29.20 21.42
CA LYS A 545 -11.25 27.83 20.87
C LYS A 545 -10.68 27.71 19.45
N GLU A 546 -10.77 28.77 18.66
CA GLU A 546 -10.24 28.80 17.30
C GLU A 546 -8.70 28.91 17.29
N ASP A 547 -8.13 29.71 18.20
CA ASP A 547 -6.67 29.77 18.38
C ASP A 547 -6.10 28.41 18.78
N ARG A 548 -6.78 27.72 19.70
CA ARG A 548 -6.43 26.35 20.10
C ARG A 548 -6.51 25.37 18.93
N ARG A 549 -7.50 25.52 18.03
CA ARG A 549 -7.63 24.70 16.80
C ARG A 549 -6.44 24.93 15.86
N ILE A 550 -6.03 26.19 15.67
CA ILE A 550 -4.86 26.56 14.86
C ILE A 550 -3.59 25.96 15.47
N ALA A 551 -3.38 26.12 16.77
CA ALA A 551 -2.23 25.55 17.46
C ALA A 551 -2.19 24.03 17.41
N LYS A 552 -3.34 23.36 17.42
CA LYS A 552 -3.43 21.92 17.16
C LYS A 552 -2.90 21.57 15.77
N ILE A 553 -3.31 22.29 14.73
CA ILE A 553 -2.81 22.10 13.35
C ILE A 553 -1.29 22.30 13.30
N VAL A 554 -0.79 23.33 13.98
CA VAL A 554 0.65 23.62 14.06
C VAL A 554 1.41 22.50 14.77
N ASN A 555 0.99 22.09 15.97
CA ASN A 555 1.64 21.01 16.73
C ASN A 555 1.73 19.72 15.93
N PHE A 556 0.61 19.23 15.41
CA PHE A 556 0.61 18.00 14.59
C PHE A 556 1.34 18.20 13.26
N GLY A 557 1.24 19.37 12.64
CA GLY A 557 1.98 19.70 11.43
C GLY A 557 3.49 19.60 11.65
N ILE A 558 4.01 20.22 12.71
CA ILE A 558 5.44 20.24 13.03
C ILE A 558 5.91 18.84 13.45
N MET A 559 5.12 18.10 14.24
CA MET A 559 5.37 16.68 14.55
C MET A 559 5.56 15.82 13.30
N TYR A 560 4.86 16.15 12.22
CA TYR A 560 4.89 15.37 10.97
C TYR A 560 5.75 16.02 9.88
N GLY A 561 6.66 16.93 10.26
CA GLY A 561 7.61 17.56 9.35
C GLY A 561 6.94 18.40 8.25
N ILE A 562 5.87 19.12 8.59
CA ILE A 562 5.20 20.00 7.63
C ILE A 562 6.13 21.12 7.16
N SER A 563 6.13 21.38 5.85
CA SER A 563 6.83 22.55 5.30
C SER A 563 6.04 23.83 5.55
N PRO A 564 6.68 25.02 5.54
CA PRO A 564 5.97 26.31 5.60
C PRO A 564 4.85 26.44 4.58
N TYR A 565 5.06 25.96 3.34
CA TYR A 565 4.03 25.97 2.30
C TYR A 565 2.83 25.06 2.63
N GLY A 566 3.10 23.90 3.24
CA GLY A 566 2.06 22.97 3.67
C GLY A 566 1.21 23.55 4.79
N LEU A 567 1.87 24.18 5.78
CA LEU A 567 1.18 24.85 6.89
C LEU A 567 0.38 26.06 6.40
N ALA A 568 0.95 26.88 5.51
CA ALA A 568 0.27 28.00 4.87
C ALA A 568 -1.03 27.58 4.19
N THR A 569 -1.01 26.45 3.47
CA THR A 569 -2.20 25.89 2.82
C THR A 569 -3.28 25.50 3.84
N GLN A 570 -2.91 24.85 4.95
CA GLN A 570 -3.89 24.39 5.95
C GLN A 570 -4.50 25.53 6.73
N LEU A 571 -3.71 26.57 7.04
CA LEU A 571 -4.15 27.74 7.79
C LEU A 571 -4.74 28.84 6.89
N LYS A 572 -4.68 28.70 5.56
CA LYS A 572 -5.06 29.73 4.58
C LYS A 572 -4.37 31.07 4.83
N ILE A 573 -3.05 31.03 5.08
CA ILE A 573 -2.20 32.20 5.32
C ILE A 573 -1.04 32.25 4.32
N GLU A 574 -0.34 33.39 4.28
CA GLU A 574 0.86 33.54 3.44
C GLU A 574 2.02 32.62 3.88
N PRO A 575 2.81 32.05 2.95
CA PRO A 575 3.96 31.20 3.27
C PRO A 575 4.99 31.84 4.21
N ALA A 576 5.16 33.17 4.14
CA ALA A 576 6.05 33.90 5.03
C ALA A 576 5.55 33.88 6.49
N ALA A 577 4.25 34.09 6.72
CA ALA A 577 3.63 34.02 8.04
C ALA A 577 3.68 32.59 8.61
N ALA A 578 3.46 31.58 7.77
CA ALA A 578 3.58 30.18 8.18
C ALA A 578 5.01 29.80 8.59
N LYS A 579 6.03 30.36 7.93
CA LYS A 579 7.43 30.19 8.32
C LYS A 579 7.70 30.82 9.69
N GLU A 580 7.22 32.03 9.93
CA GLU A 580 7.37 32.72 11.22
C GLU A 580 6.70 31.94 12.38
N ILE A 581 5.54 31.34 12.12
CA ILE A 581 4.87 30.44 13.06
C ILE A 581 5.76 29.23 13.43
N ILE A 582 6.35 28.57 12.43
CA ILE A 582 7.23 27.42 12.65
C ILE A 582 8.50 27.84 13.40
N ASP A 583 9.07 29.00 13.05
CA ASP A 583 10.28 29.53 13.67
C ASP A 583 10.02 29.83 15.17
N ARG A 584 8.93 30.52 15.50
CA ARG A 584 8.52 30.78 16.90
C ARG A 584 8.26 29.50 17.70
N TYR A 585 7.65 28.50 17.08
CA TYR A 585 7.43 27.21 17.74
C TYR A 585 8.76 26.56 18.15
N PHE A 586 9.73 26.52 17.24
CA PHE A 586 11.05 25.95 17.55
C PHE A 586 11.92 26.85 18.45
N GLU A 587 11.67 28.15 18.50
CA GLU A 587 12.28 29.04 19.51
C GLU A 587 11.73 28.73 20.91
N ARG A 588 10.44 28.39 21.03
CA ARG A 588 9.83 27.97 22.28
C ARG A 588 10.27 26.56 22.71
N PHE A 589 10.43 25.65 21.75
CA PHE A 589 10.78 24.25 21.96
C PHE A 589 12.06 23.85 21.17
N PRO A 590 13.24 24.37 21.58
CA PRO A 590 14.49 24.18 20.84
C PRO A 590 14.96 22.72 20.74
N GLY A 591 14.74 21.91 21.77
CA GLY A 591 15.09 20.49 21.78
C GLY A 591 14.33 19.69 20.73
N VAL A 592 13.11 20.11 20.37
CA VAL A 592 12.36 19.50 19.25
C VAL A 592 13.08 19.76 17.92
N ARG A 593 13.60 20.97 17.69
CA ARG A 593 14.38 21.30 16.47
C ARG A 593 15.65 20.46 16.39
N GLU A 594 16.37 20.35 17.49
CA GLU A 594 17.62 19.59 17.57
C GLU A 594 17.38 18.10 17.30
N TRP A 595 16.34 17.53 17.91
CA TRP A 595 15.95 16.14 17.70
C TRP A 595 15.52 15.86 16.26
N VAL A 596 14.69 16.73 15.64
CA VAL A 596 14.32 16.60 14.23
C VAL A 596 15.56 16.59 13.33
N GLY A 597 16.53 17.45 13.61
CA GLY A 597 17.80 17.47 12.88
C GLY A 597 18.61 16.18 13.07
N ALA A 598 18.66 15.65 14.29
CA ALA A 598 19.38 14.43 14.63
C ALA A 598 18.77 13.19 13.97
N ILE A 599 17.46 12.99 14.08
CA ILE A 599 16.78 11.81 13.52
C ILE A 599 16.85 11.79 12.00
N LEU A 600 16.83 12.94 11.34
CA LEU A 600 17.02 13.01 9.89
C LEU A 600 18.44 12.61 9.48
N ARG A 601 19.48 13.09 10.19
CA ARG A 601 20.86 12.66 9.93
C ARG A 601 21.00 11.15 10.11
N GLU A 602 20.48 10.62 11.20
CA GLU A 602 20.47 9.18 11.47
C GLU A 602 19.75 8.40 10.35
N ALA A 603 18.59 8.87 9.91
CA ALA A 603 17.84 8.21 8.84
C ALA A 603 18.58 8.23 7.50
N TYR A 604 19.31 9.31 7.18
CA TYR A 604 20.14 9.40 5.99
C TYR A 604 21.38 8.50 6.07
N GLU A 605 21.99 8.37 7.24
CA GLU A 605 23.18 7.54 7.46
C GLU A 605 22.85 6.04 7.51
N LYS A 606 21.86 5.65 8.33
CA LYS A 606 21.49 4.24 8.57
C LYS A 606 20.49 3.70 7.55
N GLY A 607 19.69 4.56 6.93
CA GLY A 607 18.60 4.18 6.02
C GLY A 607 17.31 3.70 6.71
N PHE A 608 17.27 3.73 8.04
CA PHE A 608 16.09 3.42 8.87
C PHE A 608 16.04 4.31 10.11
N VAL A 609 14.88 4.34 10.76
CA VAL A 609 14.66 4.96 12.08
C VAL A 609 14.10 3.94 13.05
N GLU A 610 14.32 4.12 14.34
CA GLU A 610 13.95 3.17 15.39
C GLU A 610 13.00 3.80 16.42
N THR A 611 12.05 3.03 16.96
CA THR A 611 11.20 3.44 18.09
C THR A 611 11.88 3.15 19.42
N LEU A 612 11.36 3.68 20.53
CA LEU A 612 11.87 3.31 21.86
C LEU A 612 11.62 1.83 22.20
N GLY A 613 10.66 1.19 21.53
CA GLY A 613 10.41 -0.23 21.65
C GLY A 613 11.32 -1.11 20.77
N GLY A 614 12.25 -0.52 20.01
CA GLY A 614 13.18 -1.23 19.14
C GLY A 614 12.68 -1.49 17.71
N PHE A 615 11.49 -0.99 17.34
CA PHE A 615 10.94 -1.23 16.01
C PHE A 615 11.66 -0.38 14.96
N LYS A 616 12.30 -1.05 13.99
CA LYS A 616 13.05 -0.41 12.90
C LYS A 616 12.18 -0.22 11.65
N ARG A 617 12.05 1.03 11.18
CA ARG A 617 11.39 1.37 9.91
C ARG A 617 12.40 1.86 8.88
N TYR A 618 12.61 1.07 7.84
CA TYR A 618 13.39 1.47 6.67
C TYR A 618 12.70 2.57 5.85
N VAL A 619 13.45 3.62 5.52
CA VAL A 619 12.97 4.83 4.81
C VAL A 619 13.62 4.92 3.43
N LEU A 620 13.22 4.01 2.53
CA LEU A 620 13.76 3.90 1.17
C LEU A 620 13.59 5.19 0.34
N GLU A 621 12.58 5.98 0.67
CA GLU A 621 12.26 7.24 0.02
C GLU A 621 13.43 8.26 0.09
N LEU A 622 14.28 8.17 1.12
CA LEU A 622 15.46 9.03 1.28
C LEU A 622 16.53 8.79 0.21
N ARG A 623 16.57 7.60 -0.41
CA ARG A 623 17.52 7.25 -1.49
C ARG A 623 17.12 7.80 -2.86
N SER A 624 15.90 8.33 -2.99
CA SER A 624 15.39 8.78 -4.29
C SER A 624 16.12 10.02 -4.79
N SER A 625 16.40 10.11 -6.09
CA SER A 625 16.87 11.35 -6.73
C SER A 625 15.76 12.40 -6.87
N ASN A 626 14.49 12.03 -6.69
CA ASN A 626 13.35 12.94 -6.73
C ASN A 626 13.15 13.68 -5.39
N GLN A 627 13.21 15.01 -5.41
CA GLN A 627 13.09 15.84 -4.20
C GLN A 627 11.75 15.68 -3.48
N THR A 628 10.65 15.51 -4.22
CA THR A 628 9.32 15.31 -3.61
C THR A 628 9.24 13.97 -2.87
N VAL A 629 9.88 12.93 -3.42
CA VAL A 629 9.96 11.60 -2.78
C VAL A 629 10.87 11.67 -1.55
N ARG A 630 12.03 12.34 -1.63
CA ARG A 630 12.90 12.52 -0.44
C ARG A 630 12.20 13.27 0.69
N ARG A 631 11.49 14.38 0.40
CA ARG A 631 10.71 15.12 1.41
C ARG A 631 9.60 14.27 2.03
N LEU A 632 9.04 13.31 1.30
CA LEU A 632 8.14 12.31 1.89
C LEU A 632 8.91 11.40 2.86
N GLY A 633 10.10 10.94 2.47
CA GLY A 633 10.99 10.17 3.34
C GLY A 633 11.37 10.90 4.63
N GLU A 634 11.73 12.18 4.56
CA GLU A 634 12.06 12.99 5.74
C GLU A 634 10.89 13.06 6.72
N ARG A 635 9.67 13.31 6.21
CA ARG A 635 8.46 13.30 7.06
C ARG A 635 8.20 11.94 7.68
N VAL A 636 8.44 10.88 6.93
CA VAL A 636 8.33 9.50 7.41
C VAL A 636 9.35 9.25 8.53
N ALA A 637 10.60 9.66 8.35
CA ALA A 637 11.67 9.47 9.33
C ALA A 637 11.35 10.15 10.67
N VAL A 638 10.80 11.37 10.64
CA VAL A 638 10.40 12.09 11.86
C VAL A 638 9.15 11.49 12.51
N ASN A 639 8.14 11.15 11.72
CA ASN A 639 6.86 10.65 12.25
C ASN A 639 6.99 9.27 12.90
N SER A 640 7.84 8.39 12.36
CA SER A 640 7.83 6.97 12.72
C SER A 640 8.25 6.67 14.16
N PRO A 641 9.32 7.28 14.71
CA PRO A 641 9.66 7.10 16.12
C PRO A 641 8.54 7.55 17.06
N ILE A 642 7.80 8.61 16.71
CA ILE A 642 6.69 9.12 17.51
C ILE A 642 5.50 8.14 17.48
N GLN A 643 4.97 7.86 16.29
CA GLN A 643 3.77 7.02 16.15
C GLN A 643 4.03 5.56 16.50
N GLY A 644 5.23 5.06 16.21
CA GLY A 644 5.62 3.70 16.53
C GLY A 644 5.86 3.50 18.01
N THR A 645 6.48 4.46 18.70
CA THR A 645 6.59 4.40 20.17
C THR A 645 5.21 4.47 20.83
N ALA A 646 4.29 5.30 20.34
CA ALA A 646 2.90 5.29 20.83
C ALA A 646 2.23 3.92 20.62
N ALA A 647 2.52 3.24 19.50
CA ALA A 647 2.06 1.87 19.25
C ALA A 647 2.72 0.84 20.19
N ASP A 648 3.99 1.01 20.54
CA ASP A 648 4.69 0.14 21.49
C ASP A 648 4.13 0.28 22.91
N ILE A 649 3.80 1.51 23.32
CA ILE A 649 3.16 1.82 24.60
C ILE A 649 1.82 1.08 24.71
N ILE A 650 0.92 1.25 23.74
CA ILE A 650 -0.40 0.62 23.81
C ILE A 650 -0.30 -0.91 23.77
N LYS A 651 0.58 -1.50 22.95
CA LYS A 651 0.81 -2.96 22.94
C LYS A 651 1.29 -3.48 24.29
N LYS A 652 2.19 -2.73 24.94
CA LYS A 652 2.70 -3.10 26.26
C LYS A 652 1.62 -2.98 27.33
N ALA A 653 0.79 -1.94 27.26
CA ALA A 653 -0.38 -1.79 28.12
C ALA A 653 -1.34 -2.98 27.94
N MET A 654 -1.62 -3.39 26.70
CA MET A 654 -2.50 -4.53 26.41
C MET A 654 -2.01 -5.83 27.08
N VAL A 655 -0.71 -6.12 26.96
CA VAL A 655 -0.09 -7.30 27.58
C VAL A 655 -0.11 -7.21 29.11
N ASN A 656 0.18 -6.05 29.68
CA ASN A 656 0.17 -5.84 31.12
C ASN A 656 -1.24 -6.01 31.70
N ILE A 657 -2.25 -5.42 31.05
CA ILE A 657 -3.66 -5.54 31.46
C ILE A 657 -4.11 -6.99 31.40
N SER A 658 -3.82 -7.70 30.29
CA SER A 658 -4.16 -9.12 30.16
C SER A 658 -3.53 -9.98 31.28
N LYS A 659 -2.28 -9.69 31.66
CA LYS A 659 -1.59 -10.39 32.76
C LYS A 659 -2.23 -10.10 34.12
N GLN A 660 -2.65 -8.87 34.39
CA GLN A 660 -3.31 -8.48 35.65
C GLN A 660 -4.76 -8.99 35.74
N LEU A 661 -5.45 -9.12 34.61
CA LEU A 661 -6.80 -9.69 34.55
C LEU A 661 -6.80 -11.23 34.51
N ALA A 662 -5.65 -11.85 34.23
CA ALA A 662 -5.48 -13.30 34.30
C ALA A 662 -5.60 -13.78 35.75
N PRO A 663 -6.09 -15.00 36.00
CA PRO A 663 -6.14 -15.54 37.35
C PRO A 663 -4.72 -15.61 37.93
N ALA A 664 -4.56 -15.24 39.21
CA ALA A 664 -3.30 -15.37 39.93
C ALA A 664 -2.75 -16.79 39.72
N ARG A 665 -1.54 -16.89 39.16
CA ARG A 665 -0.91 -18.19 38.94
C ARG A 665 -0.62 -18.85 40.29
N GLN A 666 -1.36 -19.91 40.58
CA GLN A 666 -1.09 -20.92 41.60
C GLN A 666 -1.03 -20.40 43.05
N ALA A 667 -2.19 -20.40 43.72
CA ALA A 667 -2.20 -20.84 45.11
C ALA A 667 -1.71 -22.30 45.12
N SER A 668 -0.73 -22.61 45.98
CA SER A 668 -0.29 -23.98 46.23
C SER A 668 -1.50 -24.87 46.57
N PRO A 669 -1.50 -26.17 46.23
CA PRO A 669 -2.61 -27.05 46.58
C PRO A 669 -2.72 -27.14 48.12
N GLY A 670 -3.60 -26.33 48.71
CA GLY A 670 -3.78 -26.21 50.16
C GLY A 670 -4.25 -24.85 50.67
N GLU A 671 -4.11 -23.76 49.90
CA GLU A 671 -4.57 -22.43 50.35
C GLU A 671 -6.02 -22.15 49.91
N VAL A 672 -6.92 -22.15 50.89
CA VAL A 672 -8.32 -21.72 50.73
C VAL A 672 -8.35 -20.19 50.68
N GLY A 673 -8.03 -19.65 49.52
CA GLY A 673 -8.07 -18.22 49.21
C GLY A 673 -8.28 -18.02 47.72
N GLY A 674 -9.41 -18.52 47.19
CA GLY A 674 -9.70 -18.46 45.77
C GLY A 674 -10.14 -17.06 45.33
N GLU A 675 -9.20 -16.24 44.87
CA GLU A 675 -9.55 -15.09 44.04
C GLU A 675 -10.11 -15.61 42.72
N SER A 676 -11.38 -15.31 42.46
CA SER A 676 -12.07 -15.68 41.22
C SER A 676 -11.43 -14.96 40.02
N ARG A 677 -11.26 -15.67 38.91
CA ARG A 677 -10.83 -15.09 37.63
C ARG A 677 -11.75 -13.92 37.26
N LYS A 678 -11.20 -12.74 37.03
CA LYS A 678 -11.95 -11.58 36.52
C LYS A 678 -12.61 -11.94 35.19
N GLN A 679 -13.88 -11.59 35.07
CA GLN A 679 -14.65 -11.83 33.86
C GLN A 679 -14.50 -10.71 32.83
N THR A 680 -13.94 -9.55 33.21
CA THR A 680 -13.59 -8.47 32.28
C THR A 680 -12.85 -8.98 31.03
N LYS A 681 -13.26 -8.49 29.86
CA LYS A 681 -12.64 -8.78 28.57
C LYS A 681 -12.21 -7.49 27.88
N MET A 682 -10.99 -7.47 27.34
CA MET A 682 -10.60 -6.49 26.35
C MET A 682 -11.25 -6.88 25.03
N ILE A 683 -11.91 -5.94 24.36
CA ILE A 683 -12.72 -6.23 23.17
C ILE A 683 -12.22 -5.51 21.92
N LEU A 684 -11.71 -4.27 22.06
CA LEU A 684 -11.26 -3.47 20.92
C LEU A 684 -10.01 -2.66 21.26
N GLN A 685 -9.17 -2.46 20.24
CA GLN A 685 -8.12 -1.46 20.22
C GLN A 685 -8.34 -0.55 19.01
N VAL A 686 -8.51 0.74 19.26
CA VAL A 686 -8.83 1.75 18.23
C VAL A 686 -7.93 2.96 18.44
N HIS A 687 -6.92 3.11 17.58
CA HIS A 687 -5.89 4.14 17.72
C HIS A 687 -5.16 4.08 19.08
N ASP A 688 -5.39 5.05 19.95
CA ASP A 688 -4.86 5.17 21.31
C ASP A 688 -5.88 4.77 22.39
N GLU A 689 -7.05 4.27 21.99
CA GLU A 689 -8.14 3.81 22.84
C GLU A 689 -8.17 2.28 22.98
N LEU A 690 -8.33 1.79 24.22
CA LEU A 690 -8.67 0.41 24.55
C LEU A 690 -10.09 0.33 25.10
N VAL A 691 -10.89 -0.62 24.61
CA VAL A 691 -12.27 -0.83 25.05
C VAL A 691 -12.44 -2.20 25.67
N PHE A 692 -13.17 -2.24 26.78
CA PHE A 692 -13.40 -3.41 27.62
C PHE A 692 -14.88 -3.64 27.86
N GLU A 693 -15.28 -4.90 27.96
CA GLU A 693 -16.53 -5.31 28.58
C GLU A 693 -16.26 -5.69 30.04
N VAL A 694 -16.95 -5.03 30.96
CA VAL A 694 -16.73 -5.15 32.40
C VAL A 694 -18.06 -5.51 33.08
N PRO A 695 -18.16 -6.65 33.79
CA PRO A 695 -19.32 -6.91 34.63
C PRO A 695 -19.55 -5.78 35.63
N GLU A 696 -20.79 -5.39 35.88
CA GLU A 696 -21.09 -4.25 36.77
C GLU A 696 -20.47 -4.40 38.17
N GLY A 697 -20.39 -5.64 38.67
CA GLY A 697 -19.76 -5.95 39.96
C GLY A 697 -18.23 -5.81 40.00
N GLU A 698 -17.54 -5.87 38.86
CA GLU A 698 -16.07 -5.79 38.76
C GLU A 698 -15.57 -4.37 38.46
N LEU A 699 -16.47 -3.45 38.07
CA LEU A 699 -16.11 -2.12 37.58
C LEU A 699 -15.20 -1.35 38.55
N LYS A 700 -15.57 -1.27 39.83
CA LYS A 700 -14.81 -0.49 40.84
C LYS A 700 -13.38 -1.01 41.05
N GLU A 701 -13.17 -2.30 40.84
CA GLU A 701 -11.88 -2.94 41.09
C GLU A 701 -10.99 -2.91 39.84
N VAL A 702 -11.58 -3.15 38.67
CA VAL A 702 -10.84 -3.23 37.40
C VAL A 702 -10.46 -1.86 36.86
N THR A 703 -11.27 -0.83 37.11
CA THR A 703 -11.00 0.55 36.66
C THR A 703 -9.61 1.08 37.09
N PRO A 704 -9.22 1.03 38.39
CA PRO A 704 -7.88 1.47 38.81
C PRO A 704 -6.76 0.59 38.25
N ILE A 705 -6.98 -0.72 38.11
CA ILE A 705 -5.98 -1.65 37.53
C ILE A 705 -5.69 -1.29 36.08
N ILE A 706 -6.73 -1.04 35.27
CA ILE A 706 -6.57 -0.65 33.87
C ILE A 706 -5.86 0.71 33.78
N LYS A 707 -6.26 1.69 34.61
CA LYS A 707 -5.62 3.01 34.65
C LYS A 707 -4.11 2.89 34.91
N ASP A 708 -3.75 2.19 35.99
CA ASP A 708 -2.35 1.98 36.37
C ASP A 708 -1.56 1.24 35.28
N CYS A 709 -2.11 0.15 34.74
CA CYS A 709 -1.45 -0.60 33.69
C CYS A 709 -1.18 0.23 32.44
N MET A 710 -2.09 1.14 32.07
CA MET A 710 -1.91 2.01 30.92
C MET A 710 -0.95 3.17 31.22
N GLU A 711 -1.07 3.83 32.37
CA GLU A 711 -0.25 4.99 32.74
C GLU A 711 1.21 4.60 33.04
N ASN A 712 1.43 3.39 33.59
CA ASN A 712 2.76 2.92 34.02
C ASN A 712 3.36 1.83 33.13
N CYS A 713 2.78 1.54 31.94
CA CYS A 713 3.30 0.49 31.07
C CYS A 713 4.69 0.77 30.51
N PHE A 714 5.07 2.03 30.30
CA PHE A 714 6.28 2.39 29.56
C PHE A 714 7.05 3.50 30.28
N PRO A 715 8.37 3.33 30.51
CA PRO A 715 9.15 4.35 31.21
C PRO A 715 9.38 5.54 30.28
N LEU A 716 8.67 6.64 30.54
CA LEU A 716 8.91 7.94 29.91
C LEU A 716 9.32 8.94 30.98
N SER A 717 9.97 10.03 30.55
CA SER A 717 10.33 11.15 31.44
C SER A 717 9.11 12.00 31.83
N ILE A 718 7.96 11.78 31.19
CA ILE A 718 6.71 12.51 31.41
C ILE A 718 5.63 11.46 31.71
N PRO A 719 4.75 11.68 32.70
CA PRO A 719 3.69 10.74 33.00
C PRO A 719 2.74 10.57 31.81
N LEU A 720 2.35 9.33 31.54
CA LEU A 720 1.22 9.04 30.68
C LEU A 720 -0.08 9.31 31.44
N VAL A 721 -1.08 9.87 30.76
CA VAL A 721 -2.38 10.18 31.36
C VAL A 721 -3.46 9.51 30.53
N VAL A 722 -4.37 8.82 31.20
CA VAL A 722 -5.48 8.09 30.56
C VAL A 722 -6.82 8.63 31.06
N GLU A 723 -7.68 8.97 30.10
CA GLU A 723 -9.08 9.32 30.37
C GLU A 723 -9.93 8.05 30.29
N LEU A 724 -10.63 7.73 31.38
CA LEU A 724 -11.51 6.56 31.44
C LEU A 724 -12.97 6.98 31.30
N LYS A 725 -13.73 6.25 30.49
CA LYS A 725 -15.18 6.46 30.32
C LYS A 725 -15.95 5.16 30.41
N VAL A 726 -17.15 5.20 30.99
CA VAL A 726 -18.04 4.03 31.13
C VAL A 726 -19.41 4.30 30.52
N GLY A 727 -20.00 3.28 29.91
CA GLY A 727 -21.35 3.38 29.37
C GLY A 727 -21.94 2.03 29.01
N LYS A 728 -23.25 2.01 28.71
CA LYS A 728 -23.91 0.80 28.16
C LYS A 728 -23.61 0.57 26.68
N ASN A 729 -23.17 1.63 26.01
CA ASN A 729 -22.76 1.63 24.61
C ASN A 729 -21.57 2.58 24.42
N TRP A 730 -20.86 2.41 23.31
CA TRP A 730 -19.61 3.13 23.07
C TRP A 730 -19.81 4.61 22.71
N GLY A 731 -20.94 4.97 22.10
CA GLY A 731 -21.25 6.36 21.74
C GLY A 731 -21.56 7.26 22.94
N GLU A 732 -22.20 6.72 23.99
CA GLU A 732 -22.77 7.50 25.10
C GLU A 732 -22.00 7.29 26.43
N MET A 733 -20.70 6.98 26.36
CA MET A 733 -19.89 6.78 27.56
C MET A 733 -19.64 8.10 28.32
N LYS A 734 -19.57 8.02 29.65
CA LYS A 734 -19.32 9.16 30.54
C LYS A 734 -17.99 9.01 31.28
N PRO A 735 -17.26 10.10 31.56
CA PRO A 735 -16.04 10.05 32.35
C PRO A 735 -16.24 9.35 33.70
N VAL A 736 -15.25 8.58 34.12
CA VAL A 736 -15.19 7.93 35.43
C VAL A 736 -14.01 8.49 36.20
N GLU A 737 -14.26 8.97 37.41
CA GLU A 737 -13.21 9.33 38.36
C GLU A 737 -12.74 8.06 39.08
N VAL A 738 -11.43 7.92 39.20
CA VAL A 738 -10.74 6.78 39.85
C VAL A 738 -10.11 7.23 41.14
#